data_AF-A0A973DEH2-F1
#
_entry.id   AF-A0A973DEH2-F1
#
_cell.length_a   1.000
_cell.length_b   1.000
_cell.length_c   1.000
_cell.angle_alpha   90.00
_cell.angle_beta   90.00
_cell.angle_gamma   90.00
#
_symmetry.space_group_name_H-M   'P 1'
#
loop_
_entity.id
_entity.type
_entity.pdbx_description
1 polymer ?
#
loop_
_entity_poly.entity_id
_entity_poly.type
_entity_poly.pdbx_seq_one_letter_code
_entity_poly.pdbx_strand_id
1 'polypeptide(L)'
;MLDSATLYYASAAMMAVMTLLNYLTWRTNNNTPGTLLYIFYPLVMFASVMSFALHGHINNIASVAIANTLLFSASIIHVLAICQFLNAKCVGFKTFVAITVVLAITMIYLATDSAELRSRILVSDLQHIVEALFLLALFIRNGRKSYPNGSIVYILILSIILAIFTGRTLMMGDVTTASLLSADWFSITLFINGVIAPMFYATGMALLCNERREQNLNQLAEKAHKDLEIRGLFLSTISHEIRTPLNGILGSAQLIMNQSSDPRDKPYCEAIINSAESLNLLVDKVLDYASLDQRDEALYEEDVEFKTWLNNLCLLLSPLAEQKHLKFELIYNLPDQACYYCDQQKLRQVIINLVGNAIKFTDQGAVKIQVKLLNEGQLDHLVRISVIDSGPGIEDEEIAYLTEPYVQSSAGKEKGGTGLGLAITSRLLEKLGSKLNIESELNKGSTFSFDIPLAIGELSLVEQRHQSKDYVTGLDVLLVEDLDLNQKIAIEFMADDEHKIKLAKDGTSAIELMQKHHFDVVLLDMNLPDLTGQEVLKKLKNIDHLNQRTPVLAFTASLSPDEIKEYLALGIKDIVGKPIKQQKLRQALSDSQSNQAASIAVELRDTLYDETAAATLVSSFSEDEVSSIYNEFVLSARNKLIRCQQLVEDDKEQCIKLLHRQASTALQLGFNRYGLELKKIERKLLDNKPLKESLTDALVLWQESLQAYLKHVRSELA
;
A
#
# COMPACT_ATOMS: atom_id res chain seq x y z
N MET A 1 -56.65 11.25 -26.91
CA MET A 1 -55.24 11.71 -26.96
C MET A 1 -55.23 13.23 -26.88
N LEU A 2 -54.08 13.86 -26.58
CA LEU A 2 -53.95 15.32 -26.73
C LEU A 2 -54.35 15.71 -28.17
N ASP A 3 -54.99 16.86 -28.33
CA ASP A 3 -55.33 17.37 -29.66
C ASP A 3 -54.04 17.70 -30.44
N SER A 4 -54.13 17.60 -31.76
CA SER A 4 -52.97 17.77 -32.66
C SER A 4 -52.25 19.11 -32.45
N ALA A 5 -52.98 20.20 -32.12
CA ALA A 5 -52.38 21.51 -31.88
C ALA A 5 -51.52 21.52 -30.61
N THR A 6 -52.02 20.96 -29.50
CA THR A 6 -51.25 20.80 -28.26
C THR A 6 -49.98 19.97 -28.48
N LEU A 7 -50.05 18.89 -29.29
CA LEU A 7 -48.88 18.07 -29.62
C LEU A 7 -47.82 18.82 -30.45
N TYR A 8 -48.23 19.72 -31.35
CA TYR A 8 -47.29 20.57 -32.08
C TYR A 8 -46.52 21.52 -31.14
N TYR A 9 -47.22 22.19 -30.22
CA TYR A 9 -46.58 23.06 -29.22
C TYR A 9 -45.66 22.28 -28.27
N ALA A 10 -46.11 21.11 -27.81
CA ALA A 10 -45.29 20.22 -26.98
C ALA A 10 -44.02 19.76 -27.72
N SER A 11 -44.14 19.41 -29.01
CA SER A 11 -42.99 19.01 -29.84
C SER A 11 -42.00 20.16 -30.03
N ALA A 12 -42.48 21.38 -30.26
CA ALA A 12 -41.64 22.57 -30.37
C ALA A 12 -40.88 22.88 -29.07
N ALA A 13 -41.58 22.83 -27.93
CA ALA A 13 -40.98 23.02 -26.62
C ALA A 13 -39.93 21.94 -26.32
N MET A 14 -40.24 20.67 -26.62
CA MET A 14 -39.31 19.56 -26.42
C MET A 14 -38.05 19.72 -27.27
N MET A 15 -38.18 20.14 -28.53
CA MET A 15 -37.04 20.36 -29.42
C MET A 15 -36.11 21.48 -28.90
N ALA A 16 -36.67 22.54 -28.33
CA ALA A 16 -35.91 23.63 -27.73
C ALA A 16 -35.11 23.14 -26.49
N VAL A 17 -35.76 22.38 -25.60
CA VAL A 17 -35.10 21.80 -24.42
C VAL A 17 -34.00 20.81 -24.84
N MET A 18 -34.27 19.94 -25.82
CA MET A 18 -33.28 18.98 -26.31
C MET A 18 -32.09 19.65 -27.02
N THR A 19 -32.33 20.78 -27.70
CA THR A 19 -31.24 21.59 -28.28
C THR A 19 -30.32 22.14 -27.19
N LEU A 20 -30.89 22.66 -26.09
CA LEU A 20 -30.11 23.13 -24.94
C LEU A 20 -29.31 21.99 -24.29
N LEU A 21 -29.93 20.82 -24.10
CA LEU A 21 -29.25 19.66 -23.53
C LEU A 21 -28.09 19.19 -24.43
N ASN A 22 -28.31 19.11 -25.74
CA ASN A 22 -27.27 18.75 -26.69
C ASN A 22 -26.12 19.77 -26.73
N TYR A 23 -26.42 21.06 -26.56
CA TYR A 23 -25.39 22.09 -26.42
C TYR A 23 -24.52 21.86 -25.16
N LEU A 24 -25.12 21.51 -24.02
CA LEU A 24 -24.38 21.17 -22.80
C LEU A 24 -23.53 19.90 -22.98
N THR A 25 -24.10 18.88 -23.64
CA THR A 25 -23.39 17.64 -23.98
C THR A 25 -22.20 17.92 -24.89
N TRP A 26 -22.35 18.79 -25.90
CA TRP A 26 -21.21 19.19 -26.73
C TRP A 26 -20.19 20.02 -25.96
N ARG A 27 -20.61 20.99 -25.14
CA ARG A 27 -19.69 21.86 -24.38
C ARG A 27 -18.76 21.05 -23.48
N THR A 28 -19.27 19.97 -22.90
CA THR A 28 -18.50 19.04 -22.08
C THR A 28 -17.66 18.04 -22.90
N ASN A 29 -17.92 17.92 -24.20
CA ASN A 29 -17.31 16.96 -25.13
C ASN A 29 -16.85 17.63 -26.44
N ASN A 30 -16.28 18.84 -26.35
CA ASN A 30 -15.97 19.69 -27.49
C ASN A 30 -14.93 19.09 -28.46
N ASN A 31 -14.08 18.20 -27.96
CA ASN A 31 -13.06 17.48 -28.72
C ASN A 31 -13.57 16.17 -29.34
N THR A 32 -14.82 15.79 -29.08
CA THR A 32 -15.41 14.56 -29.61
C THR A 32 -15.97 14.81 -31.00
N PRO A 33 -15.57 14.04 -32.03
CA PRO A 33 -16.09 14.24 -33.40
C PRO A 33 -17.61 13.98 -33.45
N GLY A 34 -18.31 14.72 -34.31
CA GLY A 34 -19.76 14.57 -34.52
C GLY A 34 -20.66 15.26 -33.49
N THR A 35 -20.23 15.49 -32.25
CA THR A 35 -21.07 16.10 -31.19
C THR A 35 -21.46 17.55 -31.53
N LEU A 36 -20.58 18.31 -32.20
CA LEU A 36 -20.89 19.67 -32.66
C LEU A 36 -22.02 19.67 -33.70
N LEU A 37 -21.92 18.78 -34.71
CA LEU A 37 -22.94 18.66 -35.75
C LEU A 37 -24.29 18.25 -35.17
N TYR A 38 -24.26 17.43 -34.11
CA TYR A 38 -25.46 16.94 -33.45
C TYR A 38 -26.32 18.06 -32.82
N ILE A 39 -25.73 19.20 -32.44
CA ILE A 39 -26.48 20.37 -31.93
C ILE A 39 -27.40 20.94 -33.01
N PHE A 40 -26.95 20.93 -34.27
CA PHE A 40 -27.70 21.52 -35.37
C PHE A 40 -28.92 20.70 -35.76
N TYR A 41 -28.93 19.39 -35.49
CA TYR A 41 -30.08 18.53 -35.80
C TYR A 41 -31.40 19.01 -35.16
N PRO A 42 -31.53 19.10 -33.81
CA PRO A 42 -32.77 19.55 -33.19
C PRO A 42 -33.08 21.03 -33.49
N LEU A 43 -32.06 21.85 -33.76
CA LEU A 43 -32.25 23.25 -34.18
C LEU A 43 -32.93 23.35 -35.56
N VAL A 44 -32.47 22.55 -36.53
CA VAL A 44 -33.08 22.51 -37.86
C VAL A 44 -34.46 21.86 -37.81
N MET A 45 -34.66 20.83 -36.99
CA MET A 45 -35.97 20.26 -36.73
C MET A 45 -36.94 21.28 -36.10
N PHE A 46 -36.48 22.08 -35.15
CA PHE A 46 -37.26 23.16 -34.54
C PHE A 46 -37.71 24.17 -35.61
N ALA A 47 -36.79 24.61 -36.48
CA ALA A 47 -37.10 25.49 -37.59
C ALA A 47 -38.13 24.88 -38.57
N SER A 48 -38.06 23.57 -38.83
CA SER A 48 -39.04 22.83 -39.63
C SER A 48 -40.44 22.87 -38.97
N VAL A 49 -40.53 22.55 -37.68
CA VAL A 49 -41.82 22.57 -36.95
C VAL A 49 -42.42 23.98 -36.88
N MET A 50 -41.61 25.01 -36.65
CA MET A 50 -42.06 26.41 -36.71
C MET A 50 -42.54 26.81 -38.10
N SER A 51 -41.90 26.30 -39.16
CA SER A 51 -42.33 26.56 -40.54
C SER A 51 -43.70 25.93 -40.84
N PHE A 52 -44.01 24.76 -40.26
CA PHE A 52 -45.36 24.17 -40.31
C PHE A 52 -46.39 24.98 -39.53
N ALA A 53 -46.00 25.58 -38.38
CA ALA A 53 -46.90 26.42 -37.58
C ALA A 53 -47.31 27.72 -38.29
N LEU A 54 -46.53 28.19 -39.28
CA LEU A 54 -46.84 29.36 -40.11
C LEU A 54 -47.83 29.06 -41.25
N HIS A 55 -48.31 27.82 -41.37
CA HIS A 55 -49.33 27.42 -42.34
C HIS A 55 -50.63 28.22 -42.12
N GLY A 56 -51.14 28.85 -43.18
CA GLY A 56 -52.29 29.77 -43.11
C GLY A 56 -51.93 31.27 -43.00
N HIS A 57 -50.71 31.63 -42.63
CA HIS A 57 -50.25 33.03 -42.55
C HIS A 57 -49.38 33.48 -43.74
N ILE A 58 -48.72 32.54 -44.41
CA ILE A 58 -47.90 32.73 -45.62
C ILE A 58 -48.49 31.85 -46.73
N ASN A 59 -48.10 32.04 -48.00
CA ASN A 59 -48.46 31.13 -49.10
C ASN A 59 -48.28 29.66 -48.69
N ASN A 60 -49.39 28.91 -48.63
CA ASN A 60 -49.47 27.56 -48.07
C ASN A 60 -48.55 26.55 -48.76
N ILE A 61 -48.25 26.75 -50.04
CA ILE A 61 -47.33 25.88 -50.79
C ILE A 61 -45.87 26.14 -50.34
N ALA A 62 -45.51 27.40 -50.15
CA ALA A 62 -44.15 27.79 -49.77
C ALA A 62 -43.82 27.35 -48.33
N SER A 63 -44.74 27.51 -47.39
CA SER A 63 -44.51 27.08 -45.99
C SER A 63 -44.32 25.57 -45.87
N VAL A 64 -45.13 24.77 -46.58
CA VAL A 64 -45.00 23.31 -46.61
C VAL A 64 -43.70 22.86 -47.29
N ALA A 65 -43.30 23.50 -48.39
CA ALA A 65 -42.05 23.17 -49.08
C ALA A 65 -40.81 23.49 -48.21
N ILE A 66 -40.79 24.65 -47.55
CA ILE A 66 -39.69 25.06 -46.66
C ILE A 66 -39.59 24.11 -45.46
N ALA A 67 -40.71 23.81 -44.80
CA ALA A 67 -40.73 22.95 -43.62
C ALA A 67 -40.19 21.54 -43.94
N ASN A 68 -40.61 20.95 -45.06
CA ASN A 68 -40.11 19.64 -45.49
C ASN A 68 -38.65 19.68 -45.91
N THR A 69 -38.18 20.74 -46.59
CA THR A 69 -36.76 20.85 -46.96
C THR A 69 -35.86 20.87 -45.72
N LEU A 70 -36.28 21.58 -44.67
CA LEU A 70 -35.57 21.61 -43.38
C LEU A 70 -35.59 20.24 -42.69
N LEU A 71 -36.72 19.53 -42.72
CA LEU A 71 -36.85 18.18 -42.15
C LEU A 71 -35.84 17.19 -42.78
N PHE A 72 -35.75 17.18 -44.10
CA PHE A 72 -34.85 16.28 -44.83
C PHE A 72 -33.38 16.68 -44.62
N SER A 73 -33.10 17.98 -44.50
CA SER A 73 -31.77 18.49 -44.16
C SER A 73 -31.36 18.07 -42.74
N ALA A 74 -32.28 18.12 -41.77
CA ALA A 74 -32.03 17.67 -40.41
C ALA A 74 -31.66 16.19 -40.35
N SER A 75 -32.35 15.34 -41.12
CA SER A 75 -32.05 13.91 -41.25
C SER A 75 -30.61 13.66 -41.71
N ILE A 76 -30.14 14.42 -42.71
CA ILE A 76 -28.74 14.34 -43.18
C ILE A 76 -27.75 14.74 -42.08
N ILE A 77 -28.03 15.83 -41.36
CA ILE A 77 -27.19 16.33 -40.26
C ILE A 77 -27.10 15.28 -39.15
N HIS A 78 -28.23 14.68 -38.77
CA HIS A 78 -28.30 13.65 -37.73
C HIS A 78 -27.43 12.45 -38.07
N VAL A 79 -27.62 11.90 -39.27
CA VAL A 79 -26.84 10.74 -39.73
C VAL A 79 -25.35 11.07 -39.84
N LEU A 80 -25.00 12.26 -40.35
CA LEU A 80 -23.61 12.68 -40.45
C LEU A 80 -22.95 12.81 -39.06
N ALA A 81 -23.66 13.39 -38.09
CA ALA A 81 -23.18 13.53 -36.72
C ALA A 81 -22.88 12.18 -36.07
N ILE A 82 -23.80 11.21 -36.19
CA ILE A 82 -23.61 9.85 -35.66
C ILE A 82 -22.49 9.10 -36.37
N CYS A 83 -22.38 9.22 -37.70
CA CYS A 83 -21.28 8.66 -38.48
C CYS A 83 -19.91 9.15 -37.98
N GLN A 84 -19.78 10.46 -37.78
CA GLN A 84 -18.54 11.06 -37.27
C GLN A 84 -18.24 10.62 -35.83
N PHE A 85 -19.27 10.54 -34.99
CA PHE A 85 -19.11 10.11 -33.59
C PHE A 85 -18.55 8.69 -33.52
N LEU A 86 -19.14 7.76 -34.27
CA LEU A 86 -18.77 6.34 -34.25
C LEU A 86 -17.52 6.01 -35.08
N ASN A 87 -16.90 7.02 -35.72
CA ASN A 87 -15.73 6.86 -36.59
C ASN A 87 -15.88 5.71 -37.60
N ALA A 88 -17.11 5.46 -38.06
CA ALA A 88 -17.39 4.41 -39.01
C ALA A 88 -16.92 4.89 -40.39
N LYS A 89 -16.12 4.09 -41.10
CA LYS A 89 -15.90 4.29 -42.55
C LYS A 89 -17.28 4.25 -43.19
N CYS A 90 -17.81 5.39 -43.60
CA CYS A 90 -19.20 5.63 -44.00
C CYS A 90 -19.66 4.85 -45.25
N VAL A 91 -19.59 3.52 -45.22
CA VAL A 91 -20.08 2.64 -46.29
C VAL A 91 -21.60 2.81 -46.35
N GLY A 92 -22.07 3.54 -47.37
CA GLY A 92 -23.50 3.79 -47.61
C GLY A 92 -24.01 5.20 -47.30
N PHE A 93 -23.23 6.08 -46.67
CA PHE A 93 -23.70 7.45 -46.38
C PHE A 93 -24.00 8.25 -47.65
N LYS A 94 -23.18 8.13 -48.70
CA LYS A 94 -23.44 8.77 -50.00
C LYS A 94 -24.75 8.27 -50.62
N THR A 95 -25.03 6.98 -50.49
CA THR A 95 -26.27 6.36 -50.96
C THR A 95 -27.47 6.89 -50.18
N PHE A 96 -27.36 6.97 -48.85
CA PHE A 96 -28.39 7.57 -47.99
C PHE A 96 -28.70 9.01 -48.42
N VAL A 97 -27.68 9.86 -48.57
CA VAL A 97 -27.85 11.25 -49.01
C VAL A 97 -28.52 11.32 -50.39
N ALA A 98 -28.12 10.47 -51.35
CA ALA A 98 -28.73 10.42 -52.67
C ALA A 98 -30.24 10.07 -52.60
N ILE A 99 -30.61 9.07 -51.78
CA ILE A 99 -32.02 8.69 -51.57
C ILE A 99 -32.79 9.85 -50.94
N THR A 100 -32.26 10.49 -49.89
CA THR A 100 -32.91 11.63 -49.23
C THR A 100 -33.10 12.82 -50.16
N VAL A 101 -32.13 13.12 -51.02
CA VAL A 101 -32.27 14.19 -52.03
C VAL A 101 -33.37 13.86 -53.05
N VAL A 102 -33.44 12.61 -53.54
CA VAL A 102 -34.51 12.18 -54.45
C VAL A 102 -35.88 12.30 -53.79
N LEU A 103 -36.02 11.87 -52.53
CA LEU A 103 -37.27 11.99 -51.78
C LEU A 103 -37.64 13.47 -51.51
N ALA A 104 -36.66 14.33 -51.24
CA ALA A 104 -36.89 15.77 -51.05
C ALA A 104 -37.42 16.43 -52.34
N ILE A 105 -36.80 16.14 -53.49
CA ILE A 105 -37.25 16.63 -54.80
C ILE A 105 -38.67 16.13 -55.09
N THR A 106 -38.94 14.85 -54.83
CA THR A 106 -40.28 14.25 -54.99
C THR A 106 -41.30 14.96 -54.09
N MET A 107 -40.95 15.28 -52.85
CA MET A 107 -41.83 15.99 -51.92
C MET A 107 -42.14 17.41 -52.39
N ILE A 108 -41.16 18.13 -52.94
CA ILE A 108 -41.36 19.48 -53.50
C ILE A 108 -42.29 19.42 -54.72
N TYR A 109 -42.09 18.45 -55.63
CA TYR A 109 -42.95 18.25 -56.79
C TYR A 109 -44.41 17.98 -56.38
N LEU A 110 -44.61 17.06 -55.44
CA LEU A 110 -45.94 16.72 -54.91
C LEU A 110 -46.58 17.88 -54.11
N ALA A 111 -45.78 18.81 -53.58
CA ALA A 111 -46.28 20.00 -52.90
C ALA A 111 -46.83 21.05 -53.88
N THR A 112 -46.26 21.13 -55.09
CA THR A 112 -46.68 22.06 -56.15
C THR A 112 -47.84 21.55 -56.98
N ASP A 113 -47.93 20.24 -57.20
CA ASP A 113 -49.04 19.59 -57.89
C ASP A 113 -50.22 19.39 -56.92
N SER A 114 -51.46 19.34 -57.42
CA SER A 114 -52.66 19.04 -56.62
C SER A 114 -52.74 17.55 -56.25
N ALA A 115 -51.59 16.95 -55.95
CA ALA A 115 -51.45 15.57 -55.52
C ALA A 115 -52.14 15.35 -54.17
N GLU A 116 -52.78 14.19 -54.02
CA GLU A 116 -53.47 13.79 -52.79
C GLU A 116 -52.54 13.87 -51.57
N LEU A 117 -53.08 14.39 -50.46
CA LEU A 117 -52.40 14.52 -49.16
C LEU A 117 -51.71 13.22 -48.72
N ARG A 118 -52.28 12.08 -49.10
CA ARG A 118 -51.75 10.74 -48.89
C ARG A 118 -50.34 10.55 -49.45
N SER A 119 -50.09 10.95 -50.70
CA SER A 119 -48.78 10.77 -51.34
C SER A 119 -47.67 11.58 -50.64
N ARG A 120 -48.02 12.77 -50.13
CA ARG A 120 -47.09 13.62 -49.37
C ARG A 120 -46.69 12.97 -48.04
N ILE A 121 -47.66 12.37 -47.34
CA ILE A 121 -47.40 11.64 -46.08
C ILE A 121 -46.52 10.41 -46.36
N LEU A 122 -46.80 9.65 -47.44
CA LEU A 122 -45.98 8.48 -47.81
C LEU A 122 -44.51 8.83 -48.08
N VAL A 123 -44.22 9.93 -48.77
CA VAL A 123 -42.84 10.36 -49.02
C VAL A 123 -42.14 10.76 -47.72
N SER A 124 -42.85 11.44 -46.82
CA SER A 124 -42.32 11.73 -45.47
C SER A 124 -42.07 10.45 -44.68
N ASP A 125 -42.96 9.46 -44.73
CA ASP A 125 -42.79 8.19 -44.03
C ASP A 125 -41.58 7.43 -44.54
N LEU A 126 -41.43 7.38 -45.87
CA LEU A 126 -40.30 6.72 -46.50
C LEU A 126 -38.96 7.34 -46.08
N GLN A 127 -38.89 8.66 -45.91
CA GLN A 127 -37.68 9.32 -45.40
C GLN A 127 -37.34 8.87 -43.97
N HIS A 128 -38.32 8.81 -43.05
CA HIS A 128 -38.09 8.37 -41.66
C HIS A 128 -37.72 6.88 -41.60
N ILE A 129 -38.32 6.05 -42.46
CA ILE A 129 -37.99 4.62 -42.57
C ILE A 129 -36.55 4.44 -43.07
N VAL A 130 -36.15 5.18 -44.10
CA VAL A 130 -34.79 5.14 -44.67
C VAL A 130 -33.75 5.60 -43.63
N GLU A 131 -34.01 6.69 -42.91
CA GLU A 131 -33.14 7.16 -41.82
C GLU A 131 -33.04 6.12 -40.69
N ALA A 132 -34.16 5.58 -40.24
CA ALA A 132 -34.20 4.60 -39.16
C ALA A 132 -33.42 3.33 -39.51
N LEU A 133 -33.62 2.78 -40.71
CA LEU A 133 -32.90 1.59 -41.19
C LEU A 133 -31.39 1.84 -41.28
N PHE A 134 -30.98 3.01 -41.79
CA PHE A 134 -29.56 3.34 -41.93
C PHE A 134 -28.88 3.45 -40.55
N LEU A 135 -29.47 4.22 -39.62
CA LEU A 135 -28.93 4.38 -38.28
C LEU A 135 -28.95 3.06 -37.50
N LEU A 136 -29.99 2.24 -37.62
CA LEU A 136 -30.07 0.93 -36.98
C LEU A 136 -28.93 0.02 -37.45
N ALA A 137 -28.68 -0.06 -38.75
CA ALA A 137 -27.57 -0.82 -39.30
C ALA A 137 -26.21 -0.33 -38.78
N LEU A 138 -26.05 0.99 -38.64
CA LEU A 138 -24.83 1.62 -38.15
C LEU A 138 -24.60 1.30 -36.66
N PHE A 139 -25.61 1.43 -35.80
CA PHE A 139 -25.49 1.09 -34.38
C PHE A 139 -25.30 -0.41 -34.14
N ILE A 140 -25.98 -1.28 -34.90
CA ILE A 140 -25.80 -2.73 -34.78
C ILE A 140 -24.38 -3.15 -35.16
N ARG A 141 -23.83 -2.59 -36.25
CA ARG A 141 -22.52 -2.99 -36.79
C ARG A 141 -21.34 -2.35 -36.05
N ASN A 142 -21.43 -1.05 -35.75
CA ASN A 142 -20.31 -0.25 -35.26
C ASN A 142 -20.52 0.23 -33.82
N GLY A 143 -21.75 0.59 -33.45
CA GLY A 143 -22.04 1.16 -32.12
C GLY A 143 -21.98 0.13 -31.00
N ARG A 144 -22.65 -1.01 -31.14
CA ARG A 144 -22.94 -1.94 -30.03
C ARG A 144 -21.70 -2.49 -29.33
N LYS A 145 -20.61 -2.71 -30.08
CA LYS A 145 -19.35 -3.23 -29.50
C LYS A 145 -18.58 -2.16 -28.74
N SER A 146 -18.57 -0.93 -29.24
CA SER A 146 -17.80 0.17 -28.65
C SER A 146 -18.57 0.90 -27.55
N TYR A 147 -19.89 1.05 -27.68
CA TYR A 147 -20.71 1.86 -26.79
C TYR A 147 -22.04 1.13 -26.51
N PRO A 148 -22.05 0.10 -25.64
CA PRO A 148 -23.17 -0.82 -25.53
C PRO A 148 -24.44 -0.14 -25.04
N ASN A 149 -24.38 0.66 -23.96
CA ASN A 149 -25.59 1.21 -23.35
C ASN A 149 -26.17 2.32 -24.23
N GLY A 150 -25.33 3.22 -24.76
CA GLY A 150 -25.80 4.26 -25.67
C GLY A 150 -26.39 3.68 -26.96
N SER A 151 -25.80 2.62 -27.50
CA SER A 151 -26.31 1.95 -28.71
C SER A 151 -27.65 1.25 -28.49
N ILE A 152 -27.89 0.66 -27.32
CA ILE A 152 -29.18 0.03 -26.99
C ILE A 152 -30.30 1.07 -27.00
N VAL A 153 -30.08 2.24 -26.40
CA VAL A 153 -31.04 3.36 -26.39
C VAL A 153 -31.41 3.76 -27.81
N TYR A 154 -30.42 3.91 -28.69
CA TYR A 154 -30.64 4.23 -30.10
C TYR A 154 -31.37 3.13 -30.87
N ILE A 155 -30.97 1.87 -30.71
CA ILE A 155 -31.60 0.73 -31.39
C ILE A 155 -33.09 0.62 -30.98
N LEU A 156 -33.39 0.82 -29.70
CA LEU A 156 -34.75 0.78 -29.19
C LEU A 156 -35.64 1.86 -29.84
N ILE A 157 -35.22 3.13 -29.78
CA ILE A 157 -36.03 4.22 -30.33
C ILE A 157 -36.15 4.13 -31.86
N LEU A 158 -35.07 3.75 -32.56
CA LEU A 158 -35.10 3.58 -34.01
C LEU A 158 -36.02 2.44 -34.45
N SER A 159 -36.07 1.35 -33.69
CA SER A 159 -37.00 0.23 -33.95
C SER A 159 -38.46 0.63 -33.75
N ILE A 160 -38.74 1.43 -32.72
CA ILE A 160 -40.08 1.99 -32.46
C ILE A 160 -40.50 2.90 -33.62
N ILE A 161 -39.62 3.84 -34.03
CA ILE A 161 -39.87 4.72 -35.18
C ILE A 161 -40.14 3.90 -36.44
N LEU A 162 -39.26 2.94 -36.75
CA LEU A 162 -39.41 2.09 -37.93
C LEU A 162 -40.76 1.36 -37.95
N ALA A 163 -41.17 0.77 -36.83
CA ALA A 163 -42.44 0.06 -36.71
C ALA A 163 -43.65 0.97 -36.91
N ILE A 164 -43.64 2.16 -36.31
CA ILE A 164 -44.77 3.11 -36.38
C ILE A 164 -44.93 3.68 -37.78
N PHE A 165 -43.84 4.15 -38.41
CA PHE A 165 -43.91 4.73 -39.74
C PHE A 165 -44.23 3.68 -40.81
N THR A 166 -43.71 2.45 -40.66
CA THR A 166 -44.09 1.32 -41.54
C THR A 166 -45.56 0.93 -41.35
N GLY A 167 -46.02 0.83 -40.11
CA GLY A 167 -47.42 0.53 -39.79
C GLY A 167 -48.37 1.59 -40.33
N ARG A 168 -48.01 2.88 -40.19
CA ARG A 168 -48.74 4.01 -40.79
C ARG A 168 -48.80 3.89 -42.30
N THR A 169 -47.66 3.64 -42.96
CA THR A 169 -47.58 3.49 -44.42
C THR A 169 -48.52 2.39 -44.94
N LEU A 170 -48.63 1.26 -44.23
CA LEU A 170 -49.43 0.11 -44.64
C LEU A 170 -50.93 0.27 -44.36
N MET A 171 -51.29 0.92 -43.26
CA MET A 171 -52.68 1.00 -42.77
C MET A 171 -53.39 2.30 -43.15
N MET A 172 -52.69 3.27 -43.75
CA MET A 172 -53.26 4.56 -44.14
C MET A 172 -54.18 4.42 -45.36
N GLY A 173 -55.49 4.60 -45.13
CA GLY A 173 -56.51 4.77 -46.16
C GLY A 173 -56.47 6.16 -46.81
N ASP A 174 -57.57 6.57 -47.45
CA ASP A 174 -57.65 7.90 -48.07
C ASP A 174 -57.85 8.99 -47.01
N VAL A 175 -57.02 10.03 -47.08
CA VAL A 175 -56.93 11.08 -46.05
C VAL A 175 -57.27 12.43 -46.65
N THR A 176 -58.17 13.17 -45.99
CA THR A 176 -58.49 14.57 -46.32
C THR A 176 -57.94 15.49 -45.23
N THR A 177 -57.79 16.77 -45.53
CA THR A 177 -57.30 17.76 -44.55
C THR A 177 -58.18 17.86 -43.30
N ALA A 178 -59.50 17.65 -43.43
CA ALA A 178 -60.45 17.66 -42.32
C ALA A 178 -60.32 16.43 -41.42
N SER A 179 -60.02 15.24 -41.98
CA SER A 179 -59.87 14.00 -41.21
C SER A 179 -58.48 13.79 -40.60
N LEU A 180 -57.47 14.55 -41.05
CA LEU A 180 -56.08 14.43 -40.59
C LEU A 180 -55.91 14.80 -39.10
N LEU A 181 -56.45 15.96 -38.69
CA LEU A 181 -56.23 16.52 -37.35
C LEU A 181 -56.96 15.74 -36.25
N SER A 182 -57.99 14.97 -36.61
CA SER A 182 -58.77 14.12 -35.71
C SER A 182 -58.32 12.65 -35.69
N ALA A 183 -57.32 12.28 -36.51
CA ALA A 183 -56.89 10.89 -36.62
C ALA A 183 -55.90 10.49 -35.51
N ASP A 184 -56.18 9.38 -34.83
CA ASP A 184 -55.32 8.87 -33.75
C ASP A 184 -53.92 8.48 -34.25
N TRP A 185 -53.83 7.85 -35.43
CA TRP A 185 -52.54 7.47 -36.02
C TRP A 185 -51.63 8.69 -36.29
N PHE A 186 -52.22 9.84 -36.61
CA PHE A 186 -51.50 11.08 -36.85
C PHE A 186 -50.95 11.64 -35.54
N SER A 187 -51.80 11.68 -34.50
CA SER A 187 -51.43 12.13 -33.14
C SER A 187 -50.35 11.25 -32.52
N ILE A 188 -50.45 9.91 -32.66
CA ILE A 188 -49.43 8.96 -32.18
C ILE A 188 -48.07 9.23 -32.85
N THR A 189 -48.07 9.42 -34.16
CA THR A 189 -46.80 9.62 -34.88
C THR A 189 -46.17 10.98 -34.54
N LEU A 190 -46.99 12.02 -34.37
CA LEU A 190 -46.53 13.34 -33.95
C LEU A 190 -45.96 13.30 -32.53
N PHE A 191 -46.62 12.61 -31.61
CA PHE A 191 -46.12 12.42 -30.24
C PHE A 191 -44.76 11.68 -30.22
N ILE A 192 -44.65 10.57 -30.95
CA ILE A 192 -43.44 9.76 -30.90
C ILE A 192 -42.28 10.46 -31.61
N ASN A 193 -42.49 11.05 -32.79
CA ASN A 193 -41.43 11.72 -33.51
C ASN A 193 -41.08 13.11 -32.95
N GLY A 194 -42.07 13.83 -32.41
CA GLY A 194 -41.92 15.21 -31.94
C GLY A 194 -41.54 15.35 -30.47
N VAL A 195 -41.86 14.35 -29.64
CA VAL A 195 -41.60 14.40 -28.18
C VAL A 195 -40.66 13.28 -27.75
N ILE A 196 -41.01 12.02 -28.01
CA ILE A 196 -40.28 10.87 -27.48
C ILE A 196 -38.90 10.71 -28.18
N ALA A 197 -38.86 10.72 -29.51
CA ALA A 197 -37.62 10.48 -30.24
C ALA A 197 -36.51 11.49 -29.91
N PRO A 198 -36.75 12.82 -29.88
CA PRO A 198 -35.73 13.81 -29.49
C PRO A 198 -35.18 13.58 -28.07
N MET A 199 -36.01 13.16 -27.11
CA MET A 199 -35.56 12.83 -25.75
C MET A 199 -34.60 11.65 -25.74
N PHE A 200 -34.95 10.57 -26.42
CA PHE A 200 -34.14 9.36 -26.50
C PHE A 200 -32.84 9.60 -27.27
N TYR A 201 -32.88 10.40 -28.33
CA TYR A 201 -31.74 10.83 -29.12
C TYR A 201 -30.74 11.65 -28.29
N ALA A 202 -31.21 12.68 -27.56
CA ALA A 202 -30.35 13.48 -26.70
C ALA A 202 -29.77 12.66 -25.53
N THR A 203 -30.60 11.84 -24.88
CA THR A 203 -30.16 10.93 -23.80
C THR A 203 -29.16 9.90 -24.31
N GLY A 204 -29.41 9.32 -25.48
CA GLY A 204 -28.52 8.39 -26.15
C GLY A 204 -27.16 9.02 -26.45
N MET A 205 -27.12 10.25 -26.97
CA MET A 205 -25.85 10.95 -27.18
C MET A 205 -25.09 11.23 -25.90
N ALA A 206 -25.79 11.64 -24.82
CA ALA A 206 -25.16 11.85 -23.53
C ALA A 206 -24.52 10.54 -23.00
N LEU A 207 -25.23 9.41 -23.13
CA LEU A 207 -24.71 8.09 -22.76
C LEU A 207 -23.50 7.69 -23.60
N LEU A 208 -23.58 7.85 -24.93
CA LEU A 208 -22.47 7.55 -25.84
C LEU A 208 -21.21 8.38 -25.47
N CYS A 209 -21.38 9.67 -25.17
CA CYS A 209 -20.28 10.53 -24.73
C CYS A 209 -19.70 10.07 -23.39
N ASN A 210 -20.56 9.67 -22.44
CA ASN A 210 -20.11 9.19 -21.15
C ASN A 210 -19.29 7.89 -21.25
N GLU A 211 -19.79 6.90 -22.01
CA GLU A 211 -19.07 5.63 -22.23
C GLU A 211 -17.72 5.86 -22.93
N ARG A 212 -17.67 6.77 -23.91
CA ARG A 212 -16.41 7.12 -24.59
C ARG A 212 -15.40 7.76 -23.63
N ARG A 213 -15.87 8.64 -22.74
CA ARG A 213 -15.02 9.27 -21.72
C ARG A 213 -14.47 8.21 -20.76
N GLU A 214 -15.32 7.29 -20.30
CA GLU A 214 -14.92 6.19 -19.42
C GLU A 214 -13.85 5.30 -20.09
N GLN A 215 -14.04 4.93 -21.35
CA GLN A 215 -13.05 4.16 -22.10
C GLN A 215 -11.71 4.88 -22.24
N ASN A 216 -11.72 6.17 -22.55
CA ASN A 216 -10.50 6.96 -22.63
C ASN A 216 -9.77 7.05 -21.28
N LEU A 217 -10.51 7.23 -20.18
CA LEU A 217 -9.95 7.25 -18.83
C LEU A 217 -9.32 5.91 -18.47
N ASN A 218 -10.02 4.80 -18.73
CA ASN A 218 -9.49 3.46 -18.46
C ASN A 218 -8.23 3.16 -19.27
N GLN A 219 -8.19 3.55 -20.55
CA GLN A 219 -6.99 3.39 -21.38
C GLN A 219 -5.81 4.21 -20.89
N LEU A 220 -6.04 5.46 -20.46
CA LEU A 220 -4.99 6.30 -19.90
C LEU A 220 -4.46 5.74 -18.57
N ALA A 221 -5.35 5.25 -17.72
CA ALA A 221 -4.98 4.61 -16.45
C ALA A 221 -4.19 3.31 -16.66
N GLU A 222 -4.64 2.44 -17.57
CA GLU A 222 -3.94 1.19 -17.89
C GLU A 222 -2.54 1.47 -18.47
N LYS A 223 -2.42 2.47 -19.35
CA LYS A 223 -1.13 2.89 -19.90
C LYS A 223 -0.20 3.41 -18.80
N ALA A 224 -0.71 4.25 -17.89
CA ALA A 224 0.07 4.76 -16.77
C ALA A 224 0.55 3.62 -15.84
N HIS A 225 -0.32 2.64 -15.56
CA HIS A 225 0.03 1.49 -14.74
C HIS A 225 1.12 0.63 -15.40
N LYS A 226 0.98 0.34 -16.70
CA LYS A 226 2.01 -0.40 -17.45
C LYS A 226 3.35 0.33 -17.48
N ASP A 227 3.34 1.65 -17.66
CA ASP A 227 4.58 2.44 -17.63
C ASP A 227 5.25 2.40 -16.25
N LEU A 228 4.49 2.37 -15.16
CA LEU A 228 5.02 2.20 -13.80
C LEU A 228 5.60 0.80 -13.57
N GLU A 229 4.89 -0.25 -13.98
CA GLU A 229 5.33 -1.64 -13.86
C GLU A 229 6.62 -1.89 -14.65
N ILE A 230 6.69 -1.40 -15.89
CA ILE A 230 7.89 -1.50 -16.74
C ILE A 230 9.07 -0.78 -16.09
N ARG A 231 8.87 0.40 -15.49
CA ARG A 231 9.94 1.11 -14.77
C ARG A 231 10.46 0.31 -13.57
N GLY A 232 9.57 -0.28 -12.78
CA GLY A 232 9.96 -1.12 -11.65
C GLY A 232 10.72 -2.38 -12.07
N LEU A 233 10.22 -3.10 -13.08
CA LEU A 233 10.86 -4.30 -13.61
C LEU A 233 12.22 -3.98 -14.22
N PHE A 234 12.32 -2.91 -15.01
CA PHE A 234 13.57 -2.46 -15.63
C PHE A 234 14.66 -2.20 -14.58
N LEU A 235 14.32 -1.53 -13.49
CA LEU A 235 15.28 -1.21 -12.43
C LEU A 235 15.73 -2.47 -11.68
N SER A 236 14.80 -3.35 -11.34
CA SER A 236 15.11 -4.65 -10.70
C SER A 236 16.02 -5.53 -11.57
N THR A 237 15.71 -5.66 -12.86
CA THR A 237 16.53 -6.43 -13.81
C THR A 237 17.92 -5.82 -13.97
N ILE A 238 18.02 -4.50 -14.14
CA ILE A 238 19.32 -3.83 -14.28
C ILE A 238 20.19 -4.03 -13.05
N SER A 239 19.62 -3.98 -11.84
CA SER A 239 20.38 -4.25 -10.62
C SER A 239 21.03 -5.63 -10.66
N HIS A 240 20.24 -6.67 -10.97
CA HIS A 240 20.76 -8.03 -11.03
C HIS A 240 21.85 -8.21 -12.10
N GLU A 241 21.64 -7.58 -13.26
CA GLU A 241 22.60 -7.58 -14.38
C GLU A 241 23.87 -6.77 -14.10
N ILE A 242 23.82 -5.74 -13.24
CA ILE A 242 25.01 -5.00 -12.79
C ILE A 242 25.72 -5.73 -11.65
N ARG A 243 24.98 -6.31 -10.70
CA ARG A 243 25.54 -6.99 -9.52
C ARG A 243 26.37 -8.21 -9.89
N THR A 244 25.96 -8.96 -10.90
CA THR A 244 26.63 -10.19 -11.36
C THR A 244 28.08 -9.95 -11.84
N PRO A 245 28.37 -9.07 -12.81
CA PRO A 245 29.74 -8.77 -13.21
C PRO A 245 30.54 -8.08 -12.11
N LEU A 246 29.89 -7.27 -11.26
CA LEU A 246 30.56 -6.58 -10.16
C LEU A 246 31.10 -7.55 -9.11
N ASN A 247 30.30 -8.55 -8.72
CA ASN A 247 30.73 -9.61 -7.83
C ASN A 247 31.88 -10.44 -8.44
N GLY A 248 31.89 -10.61 -9.77
CA GLY A 248 33.00 -11.22 -10.49
C GLY A 248 34.30 -10.42 -10.41
N ILE A 249 34.24 -9.10 -10.56
CA ILE A 249 35.38 -8.19 -10.40
C ILE A 249 35.89 -8.21 -8.95
N LEU A 250 34.98 -8.14 -7.99
CA LEU A 250 35.27 -8.09 -6.56
C LEU A 250 35.93 -9.40 -6.08
N GLY A 251 35.40 -10.55 -6.51
CA GLY A 251 36.00 -11.86 -6.24
C GLY A 251 37.36 -12.04 -6.91
N SER A 252 37.54 -11.56 -8.16
CA SER A 252 38.82 -11.61 -8.85
C SER A 252 39.87 -10.74 -8.16
N ALA A 253 39.50 -9.54 -7.72
CA ALA A 253 40.39 -8.64 -7.00
C ALA A 253 40.78 -9.19 -5.62
N GLN A 254 39.85 -9.80 -4.88
CA GLN A 254 40.12 -10.47 -3.61
C GLN A 254 41.04 -11.70 -3.79
N LEU A 255 40.87 -12.48 -4.85
CA LEU A 255 41.75 -13.60 -5.16
C LEU A 255 43.18 -13.13 -5.47
N ILE A 256 43.33 -12.08 -6.28
CA ILE A 256 44.65 -11.49 -6.57
C ILE A 256 45.29 -10.93 -5.29
N MET A 257 44.50 -10.26 -4.44
CA MET A 257 44.98 -9.71 -3.16
C MET A 257 45.46 -10.80 -2.20
N ASN A 258 44.78 -11.95 -2.17
CA ASN A 258 45.12 -13.08 -1.30
C ASN A 258 46.26 -13.96 -1.86
N GLN A 259 46.51 -13.93 -3.17
CA GLN A 259 47.50 -14.78 -3.83
C GLN A 259 48.79 -14.04 -4.24
N SER A 260 48.76 -12.71 -4.36
CA SER A 260 49.95 -11.94 -4.75
C SER A 260 50.95 -11.81 -3.60
N SER A 261 52.22 -12.05 -3.91
CA SER A 261 53.36 -11.82 -3.03
C SER A 261 54.08 -10.50 -3.33
N ASP A 262 53.66 -9.77 -4.38
CA ASP A 262 54.20 -8.45 -4.72
C ASP A 262 53.49 -7.36 -3.90
N PRO A 263 54.21 -6.62 -3.03
CA PRO A 263 53.61 -5.56 -2.23
C PRO A 263 53.03 -4.40 -3.06
N ARG A 264 53.34 -4.32 -4.36
CA ARG A 264 52.80 -3.31 -5.28
C ARG A 264 51.38 -3.62 -5.75
N ASP A 265 50.92 -4.87 -5.70
CA ASP A 265 49.58 -5.26 -6.19
C ASP A 265 48.48 -4.93 -5.18
N LYS A 266 48.81 -4.99 -3.89
CA LYS A 266 47.88 -4.77 -2.76
C LYS A 266 47.09 -3.45 -2.86
N PRO A 267 47.74 -2.29 -3.08
CA PRO A 267 47.04 -1.01 -3.21
C PRO A 267 46.09 -0.96 -4.43
N TYR A 268 46.43 -1.63 -5.54
CA TYR A 268 45.56 -1.68 -6.72
C TYR A 268 44.35 -2.58 -6.48
N CYS A 269 44.54 -3.73 -5.81
CA CYS A 269 43.42 -4.60 -5.43
C CYS A 269 42.47 -3.92 -4.44
N GLU A 270 42.99 -3.23 -3.42
CA GLU A 270 42.18 -2.44 -2.48
C GLU A 270 41.40 -1.34 -3.22
N ALA A 271 42.03 -0.65 -4.17
CA ALA A 271 41.35 0.36 -4.98
C ALA A 271 40.20 -0.23 -5.84
N ILE A 272 40.41 -1.42 -6.43
CA ILE A 272 39.37 -2.12 -7.22
C ILE A 272 38.22 -2.57 -6.33
N ILE A 273 38.51 -3.17 -5.17
CA ILE A 273 37.50 -3.64 -4.21
C ILE A 273 36.66 -2.46 -3.72
N ASN A 274 37.31 -1.39 -3.24
CA ASN A 274 36.63 -0.19 -2.75
C ASN A 274 35.75 0.46 -3.85
N SER A 275 36.20 0.45 -5.10
CA SER A 275 35.43 0.98 -6.23
C SER A 275 34.21 0.11 -6.56
N ALA A 276 34.37 -1.20 -6.53
CA ALA A 276 33.28 -2.15 -6.77
C ALA A 276 32.23 -2.09 -5.64
N GLU A 277 32.65 -2.03 -4.37
CA GLU A 277 31.75 -1.85 -3.23
C GLU A 277 30.99 -0.52 -3.30
N SER A 278 31.68 0.57 -3.69
CA SER A 278 31.05 1.87 -3.90
C SER A 278 29.99 1.85 -5.01
N LEU A 279 30.24 1.10 -6.09
CA LEU A 279 29.29 0.95 -7.18
C LEU A 279 28.08 0.08 -6.79
N ASN A 280 28.27 -0.99 -6.00
CA ASN A 280 27.17 -1.77 -5.43
C ASN A 280 26.27 -0.89 -4.55
N LEU A 281 26.86 -0.10 -3.66
CA LEU A 281 26.12 0.84 -2.80
C LEU A 281 25.32 1.87 -3.61
N LEU A 282 25.88 2.34 -4.73
CA LEU A 282 25.20 3.24 -5.67
C LEU A 282 23.99 2.58 -6.33
N VAL A 283 24.16 1.37 -6.83
CA VAL A 283 23.09 0.59 -7.46
C VAL A 283 21.97 0.32 -6.47
N ASP A 284 22.30 -0.13 -5.26
CA ASP A 284 21.31 -0.38 -4.21
C ASP A 284 20.56 0.92 -3.83
N LYS A 285 21.26 2.07 -3.72
CA LYS A 285 20.59 3.37 -3.48
C LYS A 285 19.66 3.81 -4.60
N VAL A 286 20.01 3.55 -5.86
CA VAL A 286 19.13 3.86 -7.01
C VAL A 286 17.87 3.00 -6.97
N LEU A 287 18.00 1.72 -6.62
CA LEU A 287 16.86 0.82 -6.47
C LEU A 287 15.99 1.20 -5.29
N ASP A 288 16.58 1.48 -4.14
CA ASP A 288 15.86 1.96 -2.96
C ASP A 288 15.07 3.23 -3.30
N TYR A 289 15.70 4.17 -4.00
CA TYR A 289 15.00 5.39 -4.43
C TYR A 289 13.80 5.09 -5.35
N ALA A 290 13.95 4.12 -6.25
CA ALA A 290 12.91 3.77 -7.21
C ALA A 290 11.80 2.86 -6.67
N SER A 291 12.12 1.98 -5.71
CA SER A 291 11.14 1.14 -5.02
C SER A 291 10.23 1.98 -4.12
N LEU A 292 10.76 3.07 -3.56
CA LEU A 292 10.00 4.00 -2.72
C LEU A 292 8.87 4.75 -3.45
N ASP A 293 8.89 4.83 -4.78
CA ASP A 293 7.81 5.44 -5.58
C ASP A 293 6.55 4.54 -5.71
N GLN A 294 6.63 3.29 -5.26
CA GLN A 294 5.46 2.39 -5.21
C GLN A 294 4.61 2.71 -3.97
N ARG A 295 3.35 3.09 -4.20
CA ARG A 295 2.40 3.51 -3.15
C ARG A 295 1.95 2.39 -2.20
N ASP A 296 2.18 1.12 -2.56
CA ASP A 296 1.61 -0.05 -1.86
C ASP A 296 2.61 -0.80 -0.95
N GLU A 297 3.79 -0.23 -0.69
CA GLU A 297 4.74 -0.86 0.23
C GLU A 297 4.31 -0.60 1.68
N ALA A 298 3.73 -1.61 2.34
CA ALA A 298 3.32 -1.55 3.74
C ALA A 298 4.53 -1.36 4.67
N LEU A 299 4.37 -0.54 5.72
CA LEU A 299 5.36 -0.39 6.79
C LEU A 299 5.39 -1.66 7.64
N TYR A 300 6.60 -2.11 8.04
CA TYR A 300 6.76 -3.24 8.95
C TYR A 300 6.97 -2.72 10.37
N GLU A 301 5.87 -2.50 11.08
CA GLU A 301 5.89 -1.90 12.41
C GLU A 301 5.96 -2.98 13.51
N GLU A 302 6.86 -2.76 14.47
CA GLU A 302 7.06 -3.61 15.64
C GLU A 302 7.34 -2.78 16.91
N ASP A 303 7.25 -3.40 18.08
CA ASP A 303 7.56 -2.74 19.35
C ASP A 303 9.08 -2.60 19.51
N VAL A 304 9.54 -1.36 19.67
CA VAL A 304 10.97 -1.00 19.74
C VAL A 304 11.26 -0.27 21.04
N GLU A 305 12.15 -0.86 21.85
CA GLU A 305 12.76 -0.20 23.01
C GLU A 305 13.71 0.91 22.54
N PHE A 306 13.18 2.11 22.37
CA PHE A 306 13.77 3.15 21.52
C PHE A 306 15.15 3.61 21.99
N LYS A 307 15.34 3.77 23.31
CA LYS A 307 16.63 4.14 23.93
C LYS A 307 17.71 3.10 23.62
N THR A 308 17.42 1.83 23.88
CA THR A 308 18.36 0.72 23.66
C THR A 308 18.67 0.53 22.18
N TRP A 309 17.66 0.61 21.32
CA TRP A 309 17.82 0.55 19.87
C TRP A 309 18.73 1.68 19.34
N LEU A 310 18.50 2.91 19.79
CA LEU A 310 19.28 4.08 19.36
C LEU A 310 20.71 4.04 19.89
N ASN A 311 20.91 3.59 21.14
CA ASN A 311 22.25 3.36 21.71
C ASN A 311 23.05 2.35 20.89
N ASN A 312 22.43 1.22 20.53
CA ASN A 312 23.07 0.21 19.68
C ASN A 312 23.41 0.77 18.29
N LEU A 313 22.55 1.61 17.74
CA LEU A 313 22.84 2.29 16.47
C LEU A 313 24.03 3.25 16.59
N CYS A 314 24.13 3.99 17.70
CA CYS A 314 25.26 4.89 17.95
C CYS A 314 26.58 4.12 18.11
N LEU A 315 26.56 2.97 18.80
CA LEU A 315 27.73 2.08 18.94
C LEU A 315 28.25 1.58 17.59
N LEU A 316 27.36 1.33 16.61
CA LEU A 316 27.77 0.94 15.26
C LEU A 316 28.44 2.09 14.49
N LEU A 317 28.09 3.34 14.79
CA LEU A 317 28.56 4.53 14.06
C LEU A 317 29.77 5.19 14.71
N SER A 318 30.05 4.92 16.00
CA SER A 318 31.17 5.51 16.73
C SER A 318 32.55 5.25 16.10
N PRO A 319 32.88 4.04 15.55
CA PRO A 319 34.19 3.81 14.96
C PRO A 319 34.48 4.72 13.75
N LEU A 320 33.45 5.08 12.99
CA LEU A 320 33.57 5.98 11.83
C LEU A 320 33.92 7.40 12.27
N ALA A 321 33.38 7.86 13.40
CA ALA A 321 33.71 9.15 13.99
C ALA A 321 35.11 9.13 14.64
N GLU A 322 35.47 8.04 15.32
CA GLU A 322 36.78 7.85 15.94
C GLU A 322 37.94 7.84 14.93
N GLN A 323 37.75 7.20 13.77
CA GLN A 323 38.73 7.23 12.66
C GLN A 323 39.06 8.66 12.20
N LYS A 324 38.10 9.58 12.30
CA LYS A 324 38.28 11.00 12.01
C LYS A 324 38.60 11.85 13.25
N HIS A 325 38.77 11.24 14.41
CA HIS A 325 38.99 11.92 15.69
C HIS A 325 37.88 12.94 16.05
N LEU A 326 36.64 12.67 15.63
CA LEU A 326 35.47 13.50 15.95
C LEU A 326 34.87 13.09 17.30
N LYS A 327 34.37 14.07 18.06
CA LYS A 327 33.58 13.80 19.27
C LYS A 327 32.16 13.37 18.86
N PHE A 328 31.72 12.18 19.27
CA PHE A 328 30.39 11.66 18.98
C PHE A 328 29.55 11.59 20.25
N GLU A 329 28.40 12.26 20.27
CA GLU A 329 27.53 12.34 21.47
C GLU A 329 26.08 11.98 21.14
N LEU A 330 25.43 11.22 22.03
CA LEU A 330 23.98 11.02 22.02
C LEU A 330 23.36 11.76 23.20
N ILE A 331 22.41 12.65 22.91
CA ILE A 331 21.60 13.37 23.89
C ILE A 331 20.17 12.84 23.78
N TYR A 332 19.79 12.00 24.74
CA TYR A 332 18.48 11.36 24.78
C TYR A 332 17.59 12.04 25.83
N ASN A 333 16.54 12.75 25.39
CA ASN A 333 15.57 13.40 26.26
C ASN A 333 14.15 12.92 25.96
N LEU A 334 13.90 11.66 26.29
CA LEU A 334 12.60 11.01 26.32
C LEU A 334 12.45 10.28 27.67
N PRO A 335 11.22 9.96 28.10
CA PRO A 335 10.99 9.12 29.26
C PRO A 335 11.80 7.81 29.16
N ASP A 336 12.34 7.34 30.29
CA ASP A 336 13.26 6.19 30.33
C ASP A 336 12.65 4.88 29.78
N GLN A 337 11.32 4.80 29.67
CA GLN A 337 10.55 3.63 29.26
C GLN A 337 9.89 3.77 27.87
N ALA A 338 10.39 4.65 27.01
CA ALA A 338 9.80 4.87 25.69
C ALA A 338 9.94 3.65 24.76
N CYS A 339 8.98 2.72 24.81
CA CYS A 339 8.78 1.70 23.79
C CYS A 339 7.81 2.22 22.75
N TYR A 340 8.18 2.14 21.47
CA TYR A 340 7.37 2.67 20.38
C TYR A 340 7.09 1.60 19.33
N TYR A 341 5.86 1.59 18.83
CA TYR A 341 5.45 0.78 17.70
C TYR A 341 5.80 1.52 16.40
N CYS A 342 6.86 1.08 15.70
CA CYS A 342 7.35 1.75 14.50
C CYS A 342 8.17 0.82 13.61
N ASP A 343 8.40 1.23 12.35
CA ASP A 343 9.30 0.53 11.43
C ASP A 343 10.77 0.89 11.72
N GLN A 344 11.43 0.05 12.52
CA GLN A 344 12.82 0.29 12.90
C GLN A 344 13.80 0.22 11.72
N GLN A 345 13.48 -0.47 10.63
CA GLN A 345 14.42 -0.63 9.51
C GLN A 345 14.49 0.67 8.70
N LYS A 346 13.34 1.24 8.35
CA LYS A 346 13.28 2.52 7.63
C LYS A 346 13.84 3.66 8.49
N LEU A 347 13.53 3.70 9.79
CA LEU A 347 14.08 4.71 10.70
C LEU A 347 15.59 4.58 10.89
N ARG A 348 16.12 3.35 10.98
CA ARG A 348 17.57 3.08 11.00
C ARG A 348 18.24 3.65 9.75
N GLN A 349 17.67 3.42 8.58
CA GLN A 349 18.20 3.91 7.30
C GLN A 349 18.27 5.44 7.26
N VAL A 350 17.23 6.12 7.73
CA VAL A 350 17.21 7.59 7.87
C VAL A 350 18.36 8.06 8.76
N ILE A 351 18.49 7.51 9.97
CA ILE A 351 19.49 7.96 10.94
C ILE A 351 20.92 7.67 10.46
N ILE A 352 21.20 6.47 9.93
CA ILE A 352 22.53 6.12 9.38
C ILE A 352 22.94 7.10 8.28
N ASN A 353 22.02 7.46 7.40
CA ASN A 353 22.32 8.33 6.28
C ASN A 353 22.61 9.77 6.74
N LEU A 354 21.83 10.31 7.69
CA LEU A 354 22.08 11.63 8.25
C LEU A 354 23.39 11.69 9.04
N VAL A 355 23.63 10.72 9.91
CA VAL A 355 24.86 10.65 10.73
C VAL A 355 26.10 10.38 9.86
N GLY A 356 25.97 9.51 8.86
CA GLY A 356 27.02 9.24 7.88
C GLY A 356 27.42 10.50 7.12
N ASN A 357 26.44 11.32 6.70
CA ASN A 357 26.72 12.62 6.08
C ASN A 357 27.41 13.58 7.07
N ALA A 358 26.94 13.67 8.31
CA ALA A 358 27.55 14.52 9.34
C ALA A 358 29.04 14.17 9.59
N ILE A 359 29.37 12.88 9.76
CA ILE A 359 30.75 12.40 9.94
C ILE A 359 31.59 12.63 8.68
N LYS A 360 31.00 12.42 7.50
CA LYS A 360 31.69 12.61 6.22
C LYS A 360 32.11 14.06 5.99
N PHE A 361 31.23 15.02 6.26
CA PHE A 361 31.47 16.43 5.97
C PHE A 361 32.22 17.17 7.08
N THR A 362 32.17 16.67 8.33
CA THR A 362 32.96 17.21 9.44
C THR A 362 34.37 16.61 9.46
N ASP A 363 35.41 17.45 9.47
CA ASP A 363 36.80 16.97 9.57
C ASP A 363 37.38 17.14 10.98
N GLN A 364 36.95 18.16 11.71
CA GLN A 364 37.31 18.40 13.11
C GLN A 364 36.08 18.91 13.88
N GLY A 365 35.96 18.54 15.15
CA GLY A 365 34.86 18.97 16.01
C GLY A 365 34.02 17.81 16.52
N ALA A 366 32.71 17.97 16.46
CA ALA A 366 31.73 17.05 17.02
C ALA A 366 30.54 16.79 16.10
N VAL A 367 29.98 15.58 16.22
CA VAL A 367 28.69 15.18 15.66
C VAL A 367 27.81 14.70 16.82
N LYS A 368 26.58 15.18 16.89
CA LYS A 368 25.65 14.90 17.98
C LYS A 368 24.32 14.42 17.45
N ILE A 369 23.77 13.37 18.07
CA ILE A 369 22.38 12.96 17.87
C ILE A 369 21.58 13.46 19.07
N GLN A 370 20.52 14.20 18.82
CA GLN A 370 19.64 14.73 19.85
C GLN A 370 18.21 14.25 19.64
N VAL A 371 17.62 13.69 20.68
CA VAL A 371 16.22 13.24 20.69
C VAL A 371 15.46 14.03 21.75
N LYS A 372 14.34 14.64 21.38
CA LYS A 372 13.49 15.44 22.27
C LYS A 372 12.02 15.04 22.15
N LEU A 373 11.35 14.93 23.29
CA LEU A 373 9.88 14.92 23.34
C LEU A 373 9.35 16.33 23.02
N LEU A 374 8.51 16.46 21.98
CA LEU A 374 7.81 17.70 21.68
C LEU A 374 6.41 17.74 22.30
N ASN A 375 5.70 16.61 22.22
CA ASN A 375 4.37 16.46 22.79
C ASN A 375 4.18 15.05 23.35
N GLU A 376 3.51 14.97 24.50
CA GLU A 376 3.20 13.74 25.22
C GLU A 376 1.69 13.48 25.13
N GLY A 377 1.28 12.59 24.23
CA GLY A 377 -0.09 12.09 24.13
C GLY A 377 -0.28 10.80 24.94
N GLN A 378 -1.53 10.42 25.19
CA GLN A 378 -1.85 9.17 25.92
C GLN A 378 -1.55 7.90 25.11
N LEU A 379 -1.52 7.98 23.78
CA LEU A 379 -1.36 6.85 22.87
C LEU A 379 -0.15 7.00 21.94
N ASP A 380 0.34 8.22 21.78
CA ASP A 380 1.43 8.59 20.89
C ASP A 380 2.27 9.74 21.46
N HIS A 381 3.56 9.73 21.14
CA HIS A 381 4.48 10.82 21.45
C HIS A 381 4.94 11.46 20.14
N LEU A 382 4.96 12.80 20.10
CA LEU A 382 5.62 13.52 19.02
C LEU A 382 7.09 13.70 19.40
N VAL A 383 7.98 13.04 18.67
CA VAL A 383 9.42 13.02 18.96
C VAL A 383 10.19 13.75 17.87
N ARG A 384 11.05 14.70 18.26
CA ARG A 384 12.03 15.33 17.38
C ARG A 384 13.36 14.60 17.47
N ILE A 385 13.85 14.14 16.33
CA ILE A 385 15.20 13.59 16.18
C ILE A 385 16.03 14.60 15.38
N SER A 386 17.24 14.89 15.82
CA SER A 386 18.13 15.86 15.20
C SER A 386 19.56 15.34 15.15
N VAL A 387 20.20 15.45 13.99
CA VAL A 387 21.63 15.17 13.79
C VAL A 387 22.31 16.51 13.58
N ILE A 388 23.22 16.85 14.49
CA ILE A 388 23.90 18.14 14.55
C ILE A 388 25.39 17.92 14.30
N ASP A 389 25.95 18.62 13.33
CA ASP A 389 27.37 18.60 13.02
C ASP A 389 27.98 19.99 13.17
N SER A 390 29.30 20.03 13.36
CA SER A 390 30.11 21.26 13.44
C SER A 390 30.98 21.44 12.18
N GLY A 391 30.51 20.88 11.06
CA GLY A 391 31.18 20.92 9.78
C GLY A 391 31.13 22.31 9.11
N PRO A 392 31.39 22.37 7.80
CA PRO A 392 31.54 23.64 7.08
C PRO A 392 30.23 24.43 6.91
N GLY A 393 29.08 23.85 7.27
CA GLY A 393 27.77 24.44 6.97
C GLY A 393 27.41 24.39 5.48
N ILE A 394 26.23 24.91 5.16
CA ILE A 394 25.60 24.90 3.83
C ILE A 394 25.08 26.32 3.55
N GLU A 395 25.18 26.77 2.29
CA GLU A 395 24.61 28.06 1.86
C GLU A 395 23.08 27.99 1.76
N ASP A 396 22.39 29.05 2.20
CA ASP A 396 20.92 29.11 2.22
C ASP A 396 20.26 28.81 0.86
N GLU A 397 20.91 29.23 -0.23
CA GLU A 397 20.43 29.00 -1.60
C GLU A 397 20.46 27.52 -2.00
N GLU A 398 21.37 26.72 -1.41
CA GLU A 398 21.51 25.29 -1.71
C GLU A 398 20.47 24.45 -0.94
N ILE A 399 20.05 24.87 0.26
CA ILE A 399 19.20 24.09 1.17
C ILE A 399 17.88 23.65 0.51
N ALA A 400 17.27 24.53 -0.29
CA ALA A 400 15.97 24.28 -0.93
C ALA A 400 15.97 23.08 -1.90
N TYR A 401 17.13 22.72 -2.46
CA TYR A 401 17.25 21.71 -3.50
C TYR A 401 18.00 20.45 -3.04
N LEU A 402 18.52 20.41 -1.80
CA LEU A 402 19.32 19.28 -1.31
C LEU A 402 18.56 17.95 -1.16
N THR A 403 17.23 18.01 -1.10
CA THR A 403 16.36 16.83 -1.09
C THR A 403 15.98 16.37 -2.50
N GLU A 404 16.35 17.11 -3.54
CA GLU A 404 16.17 16.69 -4.92
C GLU A 404 17.19 15.61 -5.30
N PRO A 405 16.80 14.60 -6.12
CA PRO A 405 17.70 13.52 -6.49
C PRO A 405 18.88 14.03 -7.33
N TYR A 406 20.07 13.50 -7.04
CA TYR A 406 21.34 13.82 -7.71
C TYR A 406 21.87 15.24 -7.45
N VAL A 407 21.21 16.03 -6.61
CA VAL A 407 21.71 17.36 -6.20
C VAL A 407 22.75 17.21 -5.10
N GLN A 408 23.81 18.03 -5.16
CA GLN A 408 24.92 18.02 -4.21
C GLN A 408 25.31 19.46 -3.89
N SER A 409 25.54 19.73 -2.60
CA SER A 409 26.16 20.99 -2.16
C SER A 409 27.59 21.11 -2.69
N SER A 410 28.12 22.31 -2.62
CA SER A 410 29.52 22.62 -2.92
C SER A 410 30.49 21.71 -2.13
N ALA A 411 30.23 21.47 -0.83
CA ALA A 411 30.99 20.52 -0.01
C ALA A 411 30.81 19.04 -0.44
N GLY A 412 29.65 18.69 -0.98
CA GLY A 412 29.35 17.36 -1.54
C GLY A 412 30.18 17.00 -2.77
N LYS A 413 30.49 17.99 -3.61
CA LYS A 413 31.29 17.81 -4.83
C LYS A 413 32.77 17.56 -4.55
N GLU A 414 33.32 18.16 -3.49
CA GLU A 414 34.72 17.97 -3.10
C GLU A 414 34.98 16.65 -2.36
N LYS A 415 34.07 16.23 -1.48
CA LYS A 415 34.21 14.99 -0.69
C LYS A 415 33.58 13.74 -1.33
N GLY A 416 33.10 13.88 -2.57
CA GLY A 416 32.39 12.86 -3.33
C GLY A 416 31.02 12.54 -2.74
N GLY A 417 30.08 12.04 -3.54
CA GLY A 417 28.73 11.70 -3.08
C GLY A 417 27.85 11.31 -4.26
N THR A 418 26.71 10.71 -3.99
CA THR A 418 25.78 10.26 -5.04
C THR A 418 24.62 11.25 -5.26
N GLY A 419 24.42 12.19 -4.32
CA GLY A 419 23.26 13.10 -4.30
C GLY A 419 21.92 12.40 -4.04
N LEU A 420 21.92 11.09 -3.77
CA LEU A 420 20.68 10.32 -3.52
C LEU A 420 20.35 10.20 -2.03
N GLY A 421 21.32 10.39 -1.14
CA GLY A 421 21.14 10.18 0.29
C GLY A 421 19.98 11.00 0.86
N LEU A 422 20.04 12.32 0.78
CA LEU A 422 19.00 13.18 1.35
C LEU A 422 17.65 13.02 0.63
N ALA A 423 17.65 12.74 -0.67
CA ALA A 423 16.44 12.44 -1.43
C ALA A 423 15.73 11.16 -0.94
N ILE A 424 16.48 10.09 -0.68
CA ILE A 424 15.96 8.85 -0.07
C ILE A 424 15.44 9.14 1.35
N THR A 425 16.21 9.86 2.17
CA THR A 425 15.78 10.22 3.53
C THR A 425 14.48 11.02 3.52
N SER A 426 14.34 12.01 2.63
CA SER A 426 13.11 12.81 2.52
C SER A 426 11.91 11.93 2.16
N ARG A 427 12.05 11.02 1.20
CA ARG A 427 10.97 10.08 0.79
C ARG A 427 10.62 9.08 1.89
N LEU A 428 11.61 8.54 2.60
CA LEU A 428 11.39 7.65 3.74
C LEU A 428 10.62 8.36 4.85
N LEU A 429 10.99 9.62 5.16
CA LEU A 429 10.29 10.42 6.14
C LEU A 429 8.85 10.70 5.72
N GLU A 430 8.59 11.00 4.45
CA GLU A 430 7.22 11.16 3.92
C GLU A 430 6.39 9.88 4.12
N LYS A 431 6.95 8.69 3.86
CA LYS A 431 6.28 7.41 4.14
C LYS A 431 6.01 7.20 5.64
N LEU A 432 6.90 7.67 6.51
CA LEU A 432 6.75 7.67 7.96
C LEU A 432 5.86 8.82 8.48
N GLY A 433 5.20 9.59 7.60
CA GLY A 433 4.33 10.71 8.00
C GLY A 433 5.07 11.94 8.55
N SER A 434 6.36 12.06 8.25
CA SER A 434 7.26 13.11 8.74
C SER A 434 7.91 13.90 7.59
N LYS A 435 8.66 14.96 7.91
CA LYS A 435 9.40 15.79 6.96
C LYS A 435 10.80 16.12 7.48
N LEU A 436 11.76 16.17 6.57
CA LEU A 436 13.12 16.61 6.88
C LEU A 436 13.20 18.14 6.92
N ASN A 437 13.72 18.68 8.02
CA ASN A 437 14.05 20.08 8.21
C ASN A 437 15.58 20.24 8.27
N ILE A 438 16.10 21.24 7.57
CA ILE A 438 17.54 21.50 7.48
C ILE A 438 17.78 22.95 7.92
N GLU A 439 18.60 23.12 8.94
CA GLU A 439 19.08 24.42 9.41
C GLU A 439 20.61 24.39 9.35
N SER A 440 21.24 25.36 8.69
CA SER A 440 22.70 25.37 8.53
C SER A 440 23.22 26.80 8.43
N GLU A 441 24.46 27.01 8.89
CA GLU A 441 25.17 28.27 8.72
C GLU A 441 26.63 27.99 8.37
N LEU A 442 27.15 28.71 7.35
CA LEU A 442 28.53 28.61 6.91
C LEU A 442 29.52 28.72 8.07
N ASN A 443 30.43 27.75 8.15
CA ASN A 443 31.47 27.57 9.17
C ASN A 443 30.99 27.39 10.62
N LYS A 444 29.68 27.20 10.85
CA LYS A 444 29.14 26.86 12.18
C LYS A 444 28.59 25.43 12.26
N GLY A 445 28.28 24.82 11.11
CA GLY A 445 27.78 23.46 11.02
C GLY A 445 26.32 23.40 10.56
N SER A 446 25.73 22.21 10.63
CA SER A 446 24.36 21.96 10.18
C SER A 446 23.56 21.13 11.18
N THR A 447 22.24 21.31 11.16
CA THR A 447 21.26 20.54 11.92
C THR A 447 20.23 19.98 10.95
N PHE A 448 20.18 18.65 10.87
CA PHE A 448 19.16 17.92 10.12
C PHE A 448 18.19 17.33 11.13
N SER A 449 16.91 17.69 11.06
CA SER A 449 15.91 17.27 12.04
C SER A 449 14.60 16.83 11.39
N PHE A 450 13.85 15.99 12.08
CA PHE A 450 12.51 15.59 11.68
C PHE A 450 11.65 15.26 12.90
N ASP A 451 10.34 15.45 12.76
CA ASP A 451 9.36 15.24 13.82
C ASP A 451 8.48 14.05 13.46
N ILE A 452 8.50 13.00 14.26
CA ILE A 452 7.79 11.75 13.97
C ILE A 452 6.80 11.43 15.08
N PRO A 453 5.52 11.14 14.76
CA PRO A 453 4.58 10.59 15.73
C PRO A 453 4.90 9.11 15.96
N LEU A 454 5.17 8.74 17.21
CA LEU A 454 5.48 7.38 17.60
C LEU A 454 4.42 6.86 18.56
N ALA A 455 3.69 5.83 18.13
CA ALA A 455 2.68 5.17 18.97
C ALA A 455 3.36 4.39 20.11
N ILE A 456 2.80 4.44 21.31
CA ILE A 456 3.36 3.75 22.49
C ILE A 456 3.15 2.23 22.32
N GLY A 457 4.23 1.45 22.41
CA GLY A 457 4.23 -0.01 22.25
C GLY A 457 3.82 -0.78 23.52
N GLU A 458 3.33 -2.02 23.37
CA GLU A 458 2.78 -2.83 24.48
C GLU A 458 3.81 -3.13 25.59
N LEU A 459 5.11 -3.20 25.25
CA LEU A 459 6.20 -3.38 26.22
C LEU A 459 6.41 -2.18 27.16
N SER A 460 5.87 -1.00 26.86
CA SER A 460 6.01 0.19 27.71
C SER A 460 5.12 0.15 28.97
N LEU A 461 4.10 -0.71 29.00
CA LEU A 461 3.09 -0.72 30.06
C LEU A 461 3.30 -1.82 31.12
N VAL A 462 4.26 -2.73 30.89
CA VAL A 462 4.43 -3.95 31.70
C VAL A 462 5.64 -3.90 32.67
N GLU A 463 6.58 -2.95 32.54
CA GLU A 463 7.74 -2.89 33.45
C GLU A 463 7.69 -1.70 34.43
N GLN A 464 6.77 -1.80 35.39
CA GLN A 464 7.20 -1.66 36.78
C GLN A 464 7.82 -3.00 37.20
N ARG A 465 9.10 -3.22 36.89
CA ARG A 465 9.86 -4.28 37.55
C ARG A 465 11.03 -3.69 38.29
N HIS A 466 10.95 -3.90 39.59
CA HIS A 466 11.99 -3.63 40.55
C HIS A 466 13.36 -4.11 40.03
N GLN A 467 14.33 -3.20 40.12
CA GLN A 467 15.71 -3.56 40.37
C GLN A 467 15.77 -4.39 41.65
N SER A 468 15.69 -5.72 41.51
CA SER A 468 16.37 -6.74 42.33
C SER A 468 15.85 -8.13 41.92
N LYS A 469 16.38 -8.68 40.83
CA LYS A 469 16.62 -10.13 40.82
C LYS A 469 18.02 -10.30 41.40
N ASP A 470 18.15 -11.09 42.47
CA ASP A 470 19.45 -11.56 42.93
C ASP A 470 20.03 -12.44 41.83
N TYR A 471 20.75 -11.83 40.89
CA TYR A 471 21.48 -12.57 39.87
C TYR A 471 22.57 -13.39 40.56
N VAL A 472 22.77 -14.61 40.08
CA VAL A 472 23.85 -15.46 40.58
C VAL A 472 25.18 -14.81 40.21
N THR A 473 25.97 -14.40 41.20
CA THR A 473 27.31 -13.81 41.04
C THR A 473 28.41 -14.85 41.27
N GLY A 474 29.64 -14.56 40.83
CA GLY A 474 30.83 -15.36 41.20
C GLY A 474 31.07 -16.66 40.41
N LEU A 475 30.31 -16.93 39.35
CA LEU A 475 30.48 -18.11 38.49
C LEU A 475 31.86 -18.17 37.78
N ASP A 476 32.39 -19.38 37.61
CA ASP A 476 33.51 -19.69 36.70
C ASP A 476 32.97 -19.90 35.27
N VAL A 477 33.15 -18.91 34.40
CA VAL A 477 32.59 -18.86 33.04
C VAL A 477 33.67 -19.11 31.99
N LEU A 478 33.44 -20.06 31.08
CA LEU A 478 34.23 -20.19 29.85
C LEU A 478 33.53 -19.40 28.73
N LEU A 479 34.20 -18.38 28.19
CA LEU A 479 33.75 -17.63 27.02
C LEU A 479 34.58 -18.03 25.80
N VAL A 480 33.90 -18.60 24.79
CA VAL A 480 34.49 -19.03 23.52
C VAL A 480 34.03 -18.09 22.42
N GLU A 481 34.91 -17.21 21.96
CA GLU A 481 34.64 -16.13 21.00
C GLU A 481 35.93 -15.74 20.28
N ASP A 482 35.92 -15.58 18.97
CA ASP A 482 37.12 -15.24 18.16
C ASP A 482 37.36 -13.73 18.05
N LEU A 483 36.30 -12.91 18.01
CA LEU A 483 36.39 -11.48 17.86
C LEU A 483 36.70 -10.74 19.17
N ASP A 484 37.84 -10.05 19.22
CA ASP A 484 38.32 -9.30 20.40
C ASP A 484 37.31 -8.24 20.91
N LEU A 485 36.49 -7.65 20.02
CA LEU A 485 35.45 -6.70 20.42
C LEU A 485 34.31 -7.37 21.19
N ASN A 486 33.83 -8.52 20.71
CA ASN A 486 32.76 -9.28 21.35
C ASN A 486 33.22 -9.83 22.71
N GLN A 487 34.48 -10.28 22.81
CA GLN A 487 35.10 -10.68 24.07
C GLN A 487 35.04 -9.54 25.09
N LYS A 488 35.48 -8.33 24.72
CA LYS A 488 35.47 -7.16 25.61
C LYS A 488 34.06 -6.81 26.09
N ILE A 489 33.08 -6.80 25.18
CA ILE A 489 31.69 -6.48 25.52
C ILE A 489 31.10 -7.51 26.49
N ALA A 490 31.30 -8.80 26.22
CA ALA A 490 30.80 -9.86 27.09
C ALA A 490 31.45 -9.82 28.49
N ILE A 491 32.75 -9.55 28.56
CA ILE A 491 33.47 -9.36 29.84
C ILE A 491 32.91 -8.16 30.60
N GLU A 492 32.76 -7.01 29.93
CA GLU A 492 32.24 -5.79 30.56
C GLU A 492 30.83 -6.02 31.12
N PHE A 493 29.97 -6.74 30.39
CA PHE A 493 28.61 -7.05 30.84
C PHE A 493 28.55 -7.98 32.06
N MET A 494 29.61 -8.75 32.32
CA MET A 494 29.75 -9.66 33.45
C MET A 494 30.63 -9.10 34.57
N ALA A 495 31.24 -7.93 34.39
CA ALA A 495 32.23 -7.37 35.31
C ALA A 495 31.66 -7.04 36.69
N ASP A 496 30.41 -6.57 36.74
CA ASP A 496 29.72 -6.16 37.98
C ASP A 496 29.29 -7.35 38.85
N ASP A 497 29.34 -8.59 38.34
CA ASP A 497 28.82 -9.80 38.99
C ASP A 497 29.92 -10.73 39.55
N GLU A 498 31.16 -10.24 39.67
CA GLU A 498 32.32 -10.99 40.20
C GLU A 498 32.62 -12.33 39.50
N HIS A 499 32.14 -12.53 38.26
CA HIS A 499 32.40 -13.73 37.48
C HIS A 499 33.89 -13.89 37.12
N LYS A 500 34.39 -15.12 37.16
CA LYS A 500 35.74 -15.48 36.72
C LYS A 500 35.67 -16.00 35.29
N ILE A 501 36.10 -15.18 34.35
CA ILE A 501 35.99 -15.48 32.92
C ILE A 501 37.32 -16.03 32.40
N LYS A 502 37.26 -17.18 31.73
CA LYS A 502 38.38 -17.74 30.95
C LYS A 502 38.04 -17.69 29.47
N LEU A 503 38.98 -17.24 28.65
CA LEU A 503 38.77 -17.02 27.22
C LEU A 503 39.35 -18.14 26.37
N ALA A 504 38.60 -18.56 25.36
CA ALA A 504 39.04 -19.38 24.24
C ALA A 504 38.74 -18.63 22.94
N LYS A 505 39.73 -18.55 22.03
CA LYS A 505 39.57 -17.84 20.74
C LYS A 505 39.13 -18.75 19.59
N ASP A 506 39.16 -20.06 19.82
CA ASP A 506 38.88 -21.08 18.83
C ASP A 506 38.32 -22.34 19.52
N GLY A 507 37.74 -23.25 18.74
CA GLY A 507 37.10 -24.46 19.25
C GLY A 507 38.10 -25.45 19.84
N THR A 508 39.32 -25.50 19.31
CA THR A 508 40.38 -26.38 19.81
C THR A 508 40.83 -25.96 21.22
N SER A 509 41.09 -24.67 21.45
CA SER A 509 41.43 -24.14 22.77
C SER A 509 40.27 -24.26 23.76
N ALA A 510 39.02 -24.13 23.31
CA ALA A 510 37.85 -24.39 24.14
C ALA A 510 37.82 -25.83 24.66
N ILE A 511 38.06 -26.82 23.79
CA ILE A 511 38.12 -28.23 24.17
C ILE A 511 39.25 -28.48 25.17
N GLU A 512 40.46 -27.96 24.91
CA GLU A 512 41.60 -28.11 25.83
C GLU A 512 41.31 -27.52 27.22
N LEU A 513 40.68 -26.34 27.28
CA LEU A 513 40.32 -25.70 28.53
C LEU A 513 39.26 -26.52 29.27
N MET A 514 38.27 -27.07 28.57
CA MET A 514 37.23 -27.93 29.16
C MET A 514 37.76 -29.28 29.65
N GLN A 515 38.91 -29.75 29.17
CA GLN A 515 39.59 -30.93 29.70
C GLN A 515 40.40 -30.63 30.97
N LYS A 516 41.00 -29.44 31.06
CA LYS A 516 41.92 -29.04 32.15
C LYS A 516 41.23 -28.36 33.33
N HIS A 517 40.08 -27.72 33.10
CA HIS A 517 39.37 -26.91 34.11
C HIS A 517 37.89 -27.25 34.15
N HIS A 518 37.28 -27.10 35.32
CA HIS A 518 35.82 -27.14 35.49
C HIS A 518 35.26 -25.72 35.42
N PHE A 519 34.09 -25.56 34.82
CA PHE A 519 33.36 -24.31 34.68
C PHE A 519 31.90 -24.52 35.10
N ASP A 520 31.28 -23.47 35.62
CA ASP A 520 29.87 -23.46 36.00
C ASP A 520 28.95 -23.23 34.80
N VAL A 521 29.45 -22.58 33.75
CA VAL A 521 28.73 -22.33 32.49
C VAL A 521 29.70 -22.06 31.34
N VAL A 522 29.33 -22.51 30.13
CA VAL A 522 30.08 -22.24 28.90
C VAL A 522 29.24 -21.38 27.96
N LEU A 523 29.75 -20.21 27.58
CA LEU A 523 29.24 -19.39 26.48
C LEU A 523 30.02 -19.78 25.22
N LEU A 524 29.36 -20.47 24.29
CA LEU A 524 30.00 -21.05 23.11
C LEU A 524 29.51 -20.36 21.83
N ASP A 525 30.40 -19.66 21.13
CA ASP A 525 30.09 -19.20 19.77
C ASP A 525 29.88 -20.39 18.83
N MET A 526 28.84 -20.30 18.02
CA MET A 526 28.53 -21.33 17.02
C MET A 526 29.41 -21.23 15.77
N ASN A 527 30.02 -20.07 15.53
CA ASN A 527 30.86 -19.80 14.37
C ASN A 527 32.29 -19.44 14.82
N LEU A 528 33.16 -20.45 15.02
CA LEU A 528 34.57 -20.24 15.33
C LEU A 528 35.45 -20.45 14.08
N PRO A 529 36.65 -19.87 14.02
CA PRO A 529 37.52 -19.93 12.85
C PRO A 529 38.03 -21.33 12.49
N ASP A 530 38.09 -22.26 13.43
CA ASP A 530 38.60 -23.63 13.23
C ASP A 530 37.51 -24.71 13.22
N LEU A 531 36.53 -24.62 14.13
CA LEU A 531 35.46 -25.60 14.34
C LEU A 531 34.13 -24.89 14.59
N THR A 532 33.04 -25.42 14.03
CA THR A 532 31.71 -24.93 14.43
C THR A 532 31.39 -25.31 15.89
N GLY A 533 30.59 -24.52 16.59
CA GLY A 533 30.18 -24.83 17.97
C GLY A 533 29.46 -26.19 18.08
N GLN A 534 28.75 -26.61 17.03
CA GLN A 534 28.18 -27.95 16.94
C GLN A 534 29.26 -29.05 16.91
N GLU A 535 30.36 -28.84 16.17
CA GLU A 535 31.49 -29.78 16.11
C GLU A 535 32.24 -29.85 17.44
N VAL A 536 32.37 -28.72 18.15
CA VAL A 536 32.93 -28.67 19.51
C VAL A 536 32.10 -29.56 20.45
N LEU A 537 30.77 -29.40 20.47
CA LEU A 537 29.87 -30.22 21.28
C LEU A 537 29.90 -31.71 20.89
N LYS A 538 29.95 -32.03 19.60
CA LYS A 538 30.06 -33.42 19.12
C LYS A 538 31.39 -34.07 19.51
N LYS A 539 32.50 -33.32 19.47
CA LYS A 539 33.81 -33.81 19.91
C LYS A 539 33.84 -34.03 21.42
N LEU A 540 33.29 -33.11 22.21
CA LEU A 540 33.21 -33.23 23.67
C LEU A 540 32.44 -34.47 24.12
N LYS A 541 31.42 -34.93 23.38
CA LYS A 541 30.71 -36.19 23.67
C LYS A 541 31.59 -37.44 23.56
N ASN A 542 32.70 -37.39 22.82
CA ASN A 542 33.54 -38.55 22.51
C ASN A 542 34.89 -38.53 23.24
N ILE A 543 35.11 -37.58 24.15
CA ILE A 543 36.36 -37.43 24.91
C ILE A 543 36.05 -37.23 26.40
N ASP A 544 36.97 -37.65 27.28
CA ASP A 544 36.86 -37.34 28.70
C ASP A 544 37.19 -35.85 28.94
N HIS A 545 36.32 -35.17 29.68
CA HIS A 545 36.46 -33.77 30.07
C HIS A 545 35.75 -33.49 31.41
N LEU A 546 36.11 -32.39 32.10
CA LEU A 546 35.61 -32.10 33.45
C LEU A 546 34.22 -31.46 33.49
N ASN A 547 33.60 -31.22 32.33
CA ASN A 547 32.43 -30.34 32.15
C ASN A 547 31.20 -31.07 31.59
N GLN A 548 31.06 -32.38 31.83
CA GLN A 548 29.97 -33.20 31.26
C GLN A 548 28.56 -32.75 31.69
N ARG A 549 28.45 -32.05 32.82
CA ARG A 549 27.19 -31.53 33.37
C ARG A 549 27.09 -30.01 33.32
N THR A 550 28.12 -29.34 32.80
CA THR A 550 28.16 -27.89 32.72
C THR A 550 27.18 -27.44 31.64
N PRO A 551 26.24 -26.51 31.94
CA PRO A 551 25.33 -25.97 30.94
C PRO A 551 26.12 -25.21 29.86
N VAL A 552 25.79 -25.50 28.59
CA VAL A 552 26.31 -24.75 27.45
C VAL A 552 25.23 -23.83 26.92
N LEU A 553 25.55 -22.54 26.83
CA LEU A 553 24.72 -21.51 26.24
C LEU A 553 25.28 -21.19 24.85
N ALA A 554 24.44 -21.33 23.83
CA ALA A 554 24.82 -20.99 22.47
C ALA A 554 24.93 -19.48 22.30
N PHE A 555 25.98 -19.02 21.63
CA PHE A 555 26.21 -17.60 21.42
C PHE A 555 26.25 -17.30 19.91
N THR A 556 25.14 -16.81 19.32
CA THR A 556 24.96 -16.76 17.85
C THR A 556 24.25 -15.50 17.35
N ALA A 557 24.52 -15.09 16.11
CA ALA A 557 23.88 -13.97 15.43
C ALA A 557 22.61 -14.38 14.62
N SER A 558 22.44 -15.67 14.30
CA SER A 558 21.29 -16.19 13.53
C SER A 558 20.42 -17.09 14.42
N LEU A 559 19.11 -16.85 14.38
CA LEU A 559 18.09 -17.57 15.16
C LEU A 559 16.98 -18.03 14.21
N SER A 560 17.28 -18.93 13.27
CA SER A 560 16.21 -19.58 12.53
C SER A 560 15.53 -20.66 13.42
N PRO A 561 14.20 -20.87 13.28
CA PRO A 561 13.49 -21.89 14.06
C PRO A 561 14.03 -23.32 13.91
N ASP A 562 14.66 -23.62 12.77
CA ASP A 562 15.27 -24.93 12.50
C ASP A 562 16.64 -25.07 13.17
N GLU A 563 17.48 -24.02 13.18
CA GLU A 563 18.76 -23.99 13.93
C GLU A 563 18.54 -24.15 15.45
N ILE A 564 17.51 -23.51 16.01
CA ILE A 564 17.18 -23.61 17.44
C ILE A 564 16.86 -25.06 17.82
N LYS A 565 16.10 -25.79 16.99
CA LYS A 565 15.77 -27.20 17.23
C LYS A 565 17.02 -28.08 17.21
N GLU A 566 17.93 -27.84 16.27
CA GLU A 566 19.20 -28.57 16.18
C GLU A 566 20.09 -28.32 17.40
N TYR A 567 20.17 -27.07 17.85
CA TYR A 567 20.96 -26.70 19.03
C TYR A 567 20.42 -27.35 20.30
N LEU A 568 19.10 -27.31 20.53
CA LEU A 568 18.48 -27.96 21.68
C LEU A 568 18.70 -29.49 21.64
N ALA A 569 18.64 -30.12 20.47
CA ALA A 569 18.90 -31.55 20.31
C ALA A 569 20.37 -31.94 20.64
N LEU A 570 21.31 -31.00 20.56
CA LEU A 570 22.71 -31.23 20.91
C LEU A 570 22.98 -31.15 22.42
N GLY A 571 22.02 -30.67 23.22
CA GLY A 571 22.14 -30.51 24.68
C GLY A 571 22.48 -29.08 25.12
N ILE A 572 22.30 -28.09 24.25
CA ILE A 572 22.42 -26.67 24.61
C ILE A 572 21.26 -26.29 25.53
N LYS A 573 21.56 -25.59 26.62
CA LYS A 573 20.59 -25.23 27.66
C LYS A 573 19.79 -23.99 27.30
N ASP A 574 20.44 -22.99 26.70
CA ASP A 574 19.80 -21.75 26.28
C ASP A 574 20.60 -21.09 25.14
N ILE A 575 20.03 -20.07 24.50
CA ILE A 575 20.63 -19.36 23.37
C ILE A 575 20.68 -17.85 23.67
N VAL A 576 21.88 -17.30 23.62
CA VAL A 576 22.15 -15.87 23.74
C VAL A 576 22.40 -15.28 22.35
N GLY A 577 21.46 -14.46 21.88
CA GLY A 577 21.57 -13.78 20.58
C GLY A 577 22.57 -12.63 20.59
N LYS A 578 23.38 -12.51 19.53
CA LYS A 578 24.21 -11.34 19.22
C LYS A 578 23.37 -10.30 18.44
N PRO A 579 23.45 -8.98 18.73
CA PRO A 579 24.26 -8.33 19.76
C PRO A 579 23.73 -8.59 21.18
N ILE A 580 24.63 -8.86 22.13
CA ILE A 580 24.27 -9.17 23.52
C ILE A 580 23.63 -7.94 24.19
N LYS A 581 22.58 -8.16 24.99
CA LYS A 581 22.12 -7.21 26.01
C LYS A 581 22.58 -7.67 27.39
N GLN A 582 23.15 -6.77 28.21
CA GLN A 582 23.67 -7.10 29.55
C GLN A 582 22.67 -7.86 30.43
N GLN A 583 21.42 -7.39 30.52
CA GLN A 583 20.38 -8.07 31.32
C GLN A 583 20.04 -9.47 30.83
N LYS A 584 19.99 -9.69 29.49
CA LYS A 584 19.73 -11.02 28.93
C LYS A 584 20.87 -11.98 29.22
N LEU A 585 22.12 -11.51 29.17
CA LEU A 585 23.28 -12.33 29.53
C LEU A 585 23.23 -12.72 31.02
N ARG A 586 22.99 -11.76 31.91
CA ARG A 586 22.86 -12.02 33.36
C ARG A 586 21.72 -12.99 33.68
N GLN A 587 20.58 -12.83 33.01
CA GLN A 587 19.43 -13.72 33.15
C GLN A 587 19.75 -15.13 32.63
N ALA A 588 20.34 -15.27 31.44
CA ALA A 588 20.71 -16.57 30.88
C ALA A 588 21.76 -17.30 31.75
N LEU A 589 22.74 -16.57 32.32
CA LEU A 589 23.69 -17.12 33.27
C LEU A 589 22.98 -17.62 34.55
N SER A 590 22.05 -16.84 35.09
CA SER A 590 21.26 -17.25 36.26
C SER A 590 20.35 -18.46 35.98
N ASP A 591 19.65 -18.47 34.86
CA ASP A 591 18.74 -19.55 34.46
C ASP A 591 19.51 -20.83 34.10
N SER A 592 20.75 -20.69 33.62
CA SER A 592 21.66 -21.82 33.38
C SER A 592 21.95 -22.63 34.66
N GLN A 593 21.74 -22.05 35.84
CA GLN A 593 21.96 -22.73 37.12
C GLN A 593 20.68 -23.36 37.70
N SER A 594 19.48 -23.02 37.17
CA SER A 594 18.21 -23.60 37.62
C SER A 594 17.96 -24.98 36.98
N ASN A 595 17.50 -25.96 37.77
CA ASN A 595 17.25 -27.34 37.32
C ASN A 595 15.85 -27.56 36.69
N GLN A 596 15.07 -26.51 36.46
CA GLN A 596 13.76 -26.65 35.81
C GLN A 596 13.91 -26.74 34.29
N ALA A 597 13.66 -27.93 33.75
CA ALA A 597 13.37 -28.10 32.33
C ALA A 597 12.07 -27.33 31.99
N ALA A 598 12.09 -26.54 30.92
CA ALA A 598 10.90 -25.84 30.45
C ALA A 598 9.85 -26.84 29.92
N SER A 599 8.92 -27.27 30.79
CA SER A 599 7.68 -27.94 30.38
C SER A 599 6.49 -27.17 30.93
N ILE A 600 5.88 -26.33 30.10
CA ILE A 600 4.53 -25.80 30.34
C ILE A 600 3.58 -26.60 29.46
N ALA A 601 3.12 -27.74 29.98
CA ALA A 601 1.98 -28.47 29.44
C ALA A 601 1.03 -28.76 30.60
N VAL A 602 0.26 -27.73 31.00
CA VAL A 602 -0.89 -27.90 31.89
C VAL A 602 -2.06 -28.37 31.02
N GLU A 603 -2.69 -29.50 31.38
CA GLU A 603 -3.90 -29.98 30.70
C GLU A 603 -5.01 -28.92 30.75
N LEU A 604 -5.39 -28.40 29.58
CA LEU A 604 -6.43 -27.38 29.45
C LEU A 604 -7.82 -27.96 29.80
N ARG A 605 -8.42 -27.48 30.90
CA ARG A 605 -9.80 -27.80 31.30
C ARG A 605 -10.80 -26.93 30.53
N ASP A 606 -11.91 -27.50 30.07
CA ASP A 606 -12.99 -26.76 29.39
C ASP A 606 -13.86 -25.97 30.39
N THR A 607 -13.36 -24.84 30.86
CA THR A 607 -14.03 -23.93 31.80
C THR A 607 -14.06 -22.48 31.28
N LEU A 608 -15.01 -21.68 31.76
CA LEU A 608 -15.10 -20.25 31.43
C LEU A 608 -13.95 -19.45 32.06
N TYR A 609 -13.56 -19.83 33.26
CA TYR A 609 -12.38 -19.33 33.98
C TYR A 609 -11.77 -20.49 34.78
N ASP A 610 -10.47 -20.69 34.69
CA ASP A 610 -9.69 -21.66 35.45
C ASP A 610 -8.93 -20.95 36.57
N GLU A 611 -9.43 -21.14 37.79
CA GLU A 611 -8.90 -20.51 39.00
C GLU A 611 -7.46 -20.95 39.30
N THR A 612 -7.02 -22.11 38.77
CA THR A 612 -5.65 -22.59 38.96
C THR A 612 -4.62 -21.83 38.14
N ALA A 613 -5.04 -21.10 37.11
CA ALA A 613 -4.16 -20.26 36.29
C ALA A 613 -3.60 -19.08 37.11
N ALA A 614 -4.45 -18.42 37.90
CA ALA A 614 -4.02 -17.36 38.82
C ALA A 614 -3.04 -17.91 39.87
N ALA A 615 -3.32 -19.07 40.46
CA ALA A 615 -2.40 -19.70 41.42
C ALA A 615 -1.03 -20.04 40.81
N THR A 616 -1.00 -20.43 39.54
CA THR A 616 0.25 -20.67 38.80
C THR A 616 1.01 -19.36 38.56
N LEU A 617 0.30 -18.27 38.25
CA LEU A 617 0.91 -16.95 38.07
C LEU A 617 1.42 -16.37 39.39
N VAL A 618 0.69 -16.53 40.50
CA VAL A 618 1.12 -16.11 41.84
C VAL A 618 2.40 -16.84 42.29
N SER A 619 2.69 -18.03 41.75
CA SER A 619 3.97 -18.72 42.01
C SER A 619 5.19 -18.02 41.39
N SER A 620 4.96 -17.16 40.39
CA SER A 620 5.98 -16.47 39.60
C SER A 620 5.90 -14.94 39.65
N PHE A 621 4.81 -14.40 40.19
CA PHE A 621 4.47 -12.97 40.23
C PHE A 621 3.82 -12.61 41.57
N SER A 622 4.00 -11.37 42.03
CA SER A 622 3.31 -10.85 43.22
C SER A 622 1.81 -10.66 42.96
N GLU A 623 0.98 -10.64 44.02
CA GLU A 623 -0.48 -10.47 43.89
C GLU A 623 -0.87 -9.19 43.14
N ASP A 624 -0.14 -8.08 43.37
CA ASP A 624 -0.36 -6.82 42.66
C ASP A 624 -0.03 -6.91 41.16
N GLU A 625 1.03 -7.64 40.80
CA GLU A 625 1.42 -7.88 39.40
C GLU A 625 0.39 -8.77 38.69
N VAL A 626 -0.07 -9.83 39.34
CA VAL A 626 -1.12 -10.70 38.79
C VAL A 626 -2.39 -9.87 38.56
N SER A 627 -2.80 -9.06 39.54
CA SER A 627 -3.96 -8.17 39.40
C SER A 627 -3.81 -7.18 38.23
N SER A 628 -2.62 -6.60 38.04
CA SER A 628 -2.33 -5.70 36.92
C SER A 628 -2.44 -6.41 35.56
N ILE A 629 -1.85 -7.60 35.42
CA ILE A 629 -1.91 -8.41 34.19
C ILE A 629 -3.35 -8.75 33.83
N TYR A 630 -4.15 -9.16 34.81
CA TYR A 630 -5.57 -9.45 34.60
C TYR A 630 -6.35 -8.19 34.19
N ASN A 631 -6.11 -7.05 34.84
CA ASN A 631 -6.79 -5.80 34.52
C ASN A 631 -6.45 -5.31 33.10
N GLU A 632 -5.19 -5.36 32.69
CA GLU A 632 -4.76 -4.98 31.35
C GLU A 632 -5.38 -5.86 30.27
N PHE A 633 -5.39 -7.18 30.50
CA PHE A 633 -6.04 -8.11 29.59
C PHE A 633 -7.55 -7.86 29.50
N VAL A 634 -8.22 -7.62 30.62
CA VAL A 634 -9.67 -7.36 30.66
C VAL A 634 -10.03 -6.08 29.90
N LEU A 635 -9.22 -5.02 30.03
CA LEU A 635 -9.45 -3.75 29.35
C LEU A 635 -9.15 -3.83 27.84
N SER A 636 -8.13 -4.59 27.44
CA SER A 636 -7.69 -4.67 26.05
C SER A 636 -8.44 -5.73 25.22
N ALA A 637 -8.92 -6.82 25.82
CA ALA A 637 -9.45 -7.97 25.10
C ALA A 637 -10.66 -7.65 24.21
N ARG A 638 -11.59 -6.81 24.70
CA ARG A 638 -12.77 -6.41 23.92
C ARG A 638 -12.38 -5.57 22.69
N ASN A 639 -11.44 -4.64 22.85
CA ASN A 639 -11.00 -3.76 21.77
C ASN A 639 -10.24 -4.54 20.69
N LYS A 640 -9.43 -5.52 21.11
CA LYS A 640 -8.72 -6.45 20.22
C LYS A 640 -9.69 -7.27 19.35
N LEU A 641 -10.79 -7.77 19.92
CA LEU A 641 -11.86 -8.45 19.16
C LEU A 641 -12.56 -7.54 18.13
N ILE A 642 -12.83 -6.28 18.49
CA ILE A 642 -13.43 -5.30 17.58
C ILE A 642 -12.46 -4.99 16.42
N ARG A 643 -11.17 -4.84 16.71
CA ARG A 643 -10.14 -4.66 15.68
C ARG A 643 -10.02 -5.88 14.77
N CYS A 644 -10.11 -7.11 15.29
CA CYS A 644 -10.20 -8.30 14.46
C CYS A 644 -11.40 -8.25 13.49
N GLN A 645 -12.57 -7.78 13.92
CA GLN A 645 -13.73 -7.66 13.02
C GLN A 645 -13.47 -6.71 11.84
N GLN A 646 -12.69 -5.66 12.04
CA GLN A 646 -12.29 -4.73 10.98
C GLN A 646 -11.24 -5.34 10.05
N LEU A 647 -10.24 -6.01 10.61
CA LEU A 647 -9.11 -6.57 9.85
C LEU A 647 -9.46 -7.84 9.04
N VAL A 648 -10.58 -8.52 9.32
CA VAL A 648 -10.96 -9.77 8.61
C VAL A 648 -11.11 -9.58 7.10
N GLU A 649 -11.58 -8.41 6.65
CA GLU A 649 -11.77 -8.11 5.23
C GLU A 649 -10.57 -7.37 4.61
N ASP A 650 -9.85 -6.57 5.41
CA ASP A 650 -8.76 -5.70 4.94
C ASP A 650 -7.36 -6.36 5.03
N ASP A 651 -7.02 -6.98 6.16
CA ASP A 651 -5.71 -7.63 6.39
C ASP A 651 -5.86 -8.91 7.23
N LYS A 652 -6.05 -10.00 6.49
CA LYS A 652 -6.26 -11.33 7.04
C LYS A 652 -5.06 -11.84 7.85
N GLU A 653 -3.83 -11.49 7.45
CA GLU A 653 -2.62 -11.98 8.11
C GLU A 653 -2.43 -11.30 9.46
N GLN A 654 -2.65 -9.98 9.53
CA GLN A 654 -2.64 -9.23 10.78
C GLN A 654 -3.76 -9.70 11.72
N CYS A 655 -4.95 -10.00 11.20
CA CYS A 655 -6.03 -10.57 11.99
C CYS A 655 -5.65 -11.93 12.62
N ILE A 656 -4.99 -12.81 11.87
CA ILE A 656 -4.53 -14.12 12.38
C ILE A 656 -3.51 -13.94 13.50
N LYS A 657 -2.52 -13.04 13.32
CA LYS A 657 -1.51 -12.75 14.35
C LYS A 657 -2.15 -12.20 15.64
N LEU A 658 -3.14 -11.32 15.51
CA LEU A 658 -3.84 -10.72 16.64
C LEU A 658 -4.64 -11.78 17.41
N LEU A 659 -5.38 -12.64 16.70
CA LEU A 659 -6.10 -13.77 17.29
C LEU A 659 -5.16 -14.76 17.99
N HIS A 660 -4.03 -15.09 17.38
CA HIS A 660 -3.03 -16.02 17.92
C HIS A 660 -2.47 -15.54 19.27
N ARG A 661 -2.07 -14.26 19.33
CA ARG A 661 -1.56 -13.63 20.56
C ARG A 661 -2.63 -13.60 21.64
N GLN A 662 -3.82 -13.11 21.30
CA GLN A 662 -4.92 -12.98 22.26
C GLN A 662 -5.38 -14.34 22.80
N ALA A 663 -5.43 -15.37 21.95
CA ALA A 663 -5.75 -16.72 22.37
C ALA A 663 -4.72 -17.29 23.34
N SER A 664 -3.44 -17.02 23.10
CA SER A 664 -2.35 -17.49 23.96
C SER A 664 -2.39 -16.85 25.33
N THR A 665 -2.58 -15.52 25.40
CA THR A 665 -2.74 -14.79 26.67
C THR A 665 -4.01 -15.23 27.41
N ALA A 666 -5.14 -15.39 26.71
CA ALA A 666 -6.38 -15.87 27.30
C ALA A 666 -6.22 -17.21 28.02
N LEU A 667 -5.53 -18.17 27.39
CA LEU A 667 -5.28 -19.50 27.96
C LEU A 667 -4.33 -19.44 29.16
N GLN A 668 -3.30 -18.58 29.11
CA GLN A 668 -2.37 -18.39 30.23
C GLN A 668 -3.06 -17.79 31.46
N LEU A 669 -4.03 -16.89 31.26
CA LEU A 669 -4.81 -16.26 32.31
C LEU A 669 -6.05 -17.09 32.73
N GLY A 670 -6.18 -18.32 32.24
CA GLY A 670 -7.27 -19.23 32.62
C GLY A 670 -8.62 -18.96 31.95
N PHE A 671 -8.72 -18.06 30.97
CA PHE A 671 -9.93 -17.85 30.17
C PHE A 671 -10.05 -18.93 29.07
N ASN A 672 -10.14 -20.19 29.49
CA ASN A 672 -9.90 -21.36 28.63
C ASN A 672 -10.87 -21.46 27.46
N ARG A 673 -12.19 -21.39 27.71
CA ARG A 673 -13.21 -21.42 26.64
C ARG A 673 -13.05 -20.29 25.63
N TYR A 674 -12.79 -19.08 26.13
CA TYR A 674 -12.55 -17.93 25.29
C TYR A 674 -11.31 -18.11 24.40
N GLY A 675 -10.18 -18.50 24.99
CA GLY A 675 -8.94 -18.76 24.23
C GLY A 675 -9.06 -19.91 23.22
N LEU A 676 -9.80 -20.97 23.56
CA LEU A 676 -10.07 -22.09 22.65
C LEU A 676 -10.93 -21.67 21.44
N GLU A 677 -11.93 -20.81 21.64
CA GLU A 677 -12.74 -20.30 20.54
C GLU A 677 -11.96 -19.35 19.64
N LEU A 678 -11.08 -18.51 20.19
CA LEU A 678 -10.15 -17.70 19.38
C LEU A 678 -9.24 -18.58 18.51
N LYS A 679 -8.70 -19.69 19.03
CA LYS A 679 -7.92 -20.66 18.23
C LYS A 679 -8.76 -21.32 17.13
N LYS A 680 -10.05 -21.58 17.37
CA LYS A 680 -10.94 -22.13 16.34
C LYS A 680 -11.20 -21.11 15.23
N ILE A 681 -11.34 -19.82 15.56
CA ILE A 681 -11.48 -18.72 14.60
C ILE A 681 -10.20 -18.56 13.78
N GLU A 682 -9.04 -18.54 14.45
CA GLU A 682 -7.71 -18.52 13.82
C GLU A 682 -7.56 -19.66 12.80
N ARG A 683 -7.90 -20.90 13.20
CA ARG A 683 -7.81 -22.07 12.31
C ARG A 683 -8.77 -21.99 11.13
N LYS A 684 -9.99 -21.47 11.32
CA LYS A 684 -10.94 -21.24 10.22
C LYS A 684 -10.41 -20.20 9.23
N LEU A 685 -9.76 -19.15 9.72
CA LEU A 685 -9.11 -18.14 8.88
C LEU A 685 -7.96 -18.75 8.08
N LEU A 686 -7.06 -19.50 8.71
CA LEU A 686 -5.97 -20.22 8.03
C LEU A 686 -6.50 -21.18 6.96
N ASP A 687 -7.65 -21.84 7.22
CA ASP A 687 -8.31 -22.77 6.28
C ASP A 687 -9.19 -22.07 5.21
N ASN A 688 -9.20 -20.73 5.11
CA ASN A 688 -10.07 -19.96 4.20
C ASN A 688 -11.59 -20.26 4.34
N LYS A 689 -12.07 -20.62 5.53
CA LYS A 689 -13.49 -20.92 5.80
C LYS A 689 -14.27 -19.65 6.19
N PRO A 690 -15.56 -19.54 5.84
CA PRO A 690 -16.38 -18.38 6.19
C PRO A 690 -16.60 -18.28 7.71
N LEU A 691 -16.43 -17.08 8.25
CA LEU A 691 -16.53 -16.75 9.69
C LEU A 691 -17.94 -16.30 10.13
N LYS A 692 -19.01 -16.85 9.54
CA LYS A 692 -20.39 -16.43 9.86
C LYS A 692 -20.64 -16.49 11.37
N GLU A 693 -20.72 -15.32 11.99
CA GLU A 693 -20.97 -15.04 13.42
C GLU A 693 -19.86 -15.45 14.43
N SER A 694 -18.75 -16.05 14.00
CA SER A 694 -17.76 -16.62 14.94
C SER A 694 -17.05 -15.57 15.83
N LEU A 695 -16.81 -14.35 15.34
CA LEU A 695 -16.23 -13.26 16.16
C LEU A 695 -17.25 -12.67 17.13
N THR A 696 -18.54 -12.72 16.80
CA THR A 696 -19.63 -12.30 17.69
C THR A 696 -19.78 -13.31 18.83
N ASP A 697 -19.69 -14.61 18.54
CA ASP A 697 -19.69 -15.67 19.55
C ASP A 697 -18.51 -15.52 20.53
N ALA A 698 -17.33 -15.19 20.03
CA ALA A 698 -16.16 -14.92 20.88
C ALA A 698 -16.33 -13.70 21.80
N LEU A 699 -17.07 -12.67 21.36
CA LEU A 699 -17.43 -11.53 22.21
C LEU A 699 -18.40 -11.91 23.33
N VAL A 700 -19.37 -12.77 23.04
CA VAL A 700 -20.30 -13.29 24.07
C VAL A 700 -19.55 -14.14 25.09
N LEU A 701 -18.71 -15.06 24.62
CA LEU A 701 -17.89 -15.89 25.50
C LEU A 701 -16.91 -15.10 26.34
N TRP A 702 -16.32 -14.03 25.79
CA TRP A 702 -15.51 -13.10 26.56
C TRP A 702 -16.31 -12.50 27.74
N GLN A 703 -17.55 -12.06 27.50
CA GLN A 703 -18.41 -11.52 28.56
C GLN A 703 -18.74 -12.56 29.64
N GLU A 704 -19.06 -13.80 29.25
CA GLU A 704 -19.34 -14.89 30.18
C GLU A 704 -18.10 -15.28 31.01
N SER A 705 -16.93 -15.37 30.35
CA SER A 705 -15.63 -15.61 30.97
C SER A 705 -15.24 -14.50 31.97
N LEU A 706 -15.49 -13.24 31.60
CA LEU A 706 -15.26 -12.09 32.49
C LEU A 706 -16.19 -12.12 33.71
N GLN A 707 -17.47 -12.48 33.54
CA GLN A 707 -18.39 -12.63 34.68
C GLN A 707 -17.95 -13.74 35.63
N ALA A 708 -17.45 -14.87 35.11
CA ALA A 708 -16.92 -15.96 35.93
C ALA A 708 -15.69 -15.51 36.74
N TYR A 709 -14.74 -14.82 36.10
CA TYR A 709 -13.59 -14.22 36.78
C TYR A 709 -14.00 -13.22 37.87
N LEU A 710 -14.88 -12.26 37.56
CA LEU A 710 -15.34 -11.26 38.53
C LEU A 710 -16.10 -11.89 39.72
N LYS A 711 -16.80 -13.00 39.49
CA LYS A 711 -17.46 -13.77 40.55
C LYS A 711 -16.43 -14.42 41.48
N HIS A 712 -15.36 -14.97 40.92
CA HIS A 712 -14.25 -15.54 41.67
C HIS A 712 -13.51 -14.50 42.51
N VAL A 713 -13.13 -13.36 41.91
CA VAL A 713 -12.47 -12.25 42.62
C VAL A 713 -13.35 -11.72 43.76
N ARG A 714 -14.67 -11.62 43.56
CA ARG A 714 -15.60 -11.21 44.62
C ARG A 714 -15.74 -12.22 45.75
N SER A 715 -15.53 -13.51 45.49
CA SER A 715 -15.55 -14.54 46.55
C SER A 715 -14.25 -14.61 47.34
N GLU A 716 -13.13 -14.12 46.83
CA GLU A 716 -11.88 -14.01 47.60
C GLU A 716 -11.84 -12.76 48.50
N LEU A 717 -12.63 -11.73 48.16
CA LEU A 717 -12.75 -10.49 48.93
C LEU A 717 -13.81 -10.53 50.05
N ALA A 718 -14.60 -11.60 50.15
CA ALA A 718 -15.71 -11.78 51.09
C ALA A 718 -15.38 -12.85 52.14
#